data_AF-A0A197KDR0-F1
#
_entry.id   AF-A0A197KDR0-F1
#
_cell.length_a   1.000
_cell.length_b   1.000
_cell.length_c   1.000
_cell.angle_alpha   90.00
_cell.angle_beta   90.00
_cell.angle_gamma   90.00
#
_symmetry.space_group_name_H-M   'P 1'
#
loop_
_entity.id
_entity.type
_entity.pdbx_description
1 polymer ?
#
loop_
_entity_poly.entity_id
_entity_poly.type
_entity_poly.pdbx_seq_one_letter_code
_entity_poly.pdbx_strand_id
1 'polypeptide(L)'
;MTIRRKKVSPKKALLYPWTGEGYVEGFEPSLLAELNIREASNAIREKPEWWRKIKEPTIAANWRRELMEESRKRRVRFHLSDAQVDYVLKELEWYARKRQEQFDGGATVAIDFGIEGTRRADGLVPEYLRRRLLQCVKKLENVPDDKKDWHPGSNNQVLDLIHPSLYPFVAGRTRVTEEEAIPPLDFITAGKALDFAPIPKSSAVESIFYSKKHQWLPTDFDITPEGKVKARSYINNLHPVEHKEMYPVLEEILDKFLPMFEEVLSEIEAFPFKSNRLMANRNWYDSDLSDVEVEETDSDYDDDSEGESGGDSECKDEDKVKKVRKLKKVRLPQPIKIPEFVPQDDLPRYNLKTQGKPLQVIVKLANIELTPENPTYGGGTWHVEGMANENIIATGIYYYDTENISDSRLKFRIQIKEPKYEQSDDRGTEHLYGVMNEDALVQYLDGIMTQQDRCVVFPNIYQHQVQTFGLVDRTKPGFRKLLAFFLVNPEDPVLSTTFVPPQQKEWDNRIFLAEVSDKFPPEILCEIDQLVDWPMDLEEAKRHREELMKERRYFSETINTELFERPFNPSLLRRQSRRSYAFNYSCAPTTEGSVGPFKHSVQNKQPIELVDEILSMADRPLNLEEAKKLRKELMNERKYLVKNLTVDVFERPFYLLEH
;
A
#
# COMPACT_ATOMS: atom_id res chain seq x y z
N MET A 1 33.02 43.03 -2.16
CA MET A 1 31.64 42.53 -2.11
C MET A 1 31.66 41.03 -2.36
N THR A 2 31.66 40.23 -1.30
CA THR A 2 31.72 38.77 -1.40
C THR A 2 30.30 38.26 -1.63
N ILE A 3 30.04 37.75 -2.84
CA ILE A 3 28.76 37.15 -3.22
C ILE A 3 28.58 35.89 -2.36
N ARG A 4 27.75 36.00 -1.32
CA ARG A 4 27.24 34.84 -0.57
C ARG A 4 26.41 34.01 -1.55
N ARG A 5 26.98 32.92 -2.06
CA ARG A 5 26.21 31.83 -2.67
C ARG A 5 25.15 31.41 -1.65
N LYS A 6 23.88 31.68 -1.94
CA LYS A 6 22.76 31.08 -1.21
C LYS A 6 22.99 29.57 -1.24
N LYS A 7 23.22 28.95 -0.08
CA LYS A 7 23.13 27.50 0.07
C LYS A 7 21.72 27.13 -0.37
N VAL A 8 21.59 26.51 -1.54
CA VAL A 8 20.38 25.81 -1.93
C VAL A 8 20.24 24.71 -0.88
N SER A 9 19.19 24.78 -0.06
CA SER A 9 18.82 23.68 0.83
C SER A 9 18.69 22.41 -0.02
N PRO A 10 19.25 21.26 0.40
CA PRO A 10 19.05 20.02 -0.34
C PRO A 10 17.55 19.83 -0.55
N LYS A 11 17.16 19.59 -1.79
CA LYS A 11 15.77 19.31 -2.16
C LYS A 11 15.30 18.16 -1.27
N LYS A 12 14.25 18.37 -0.48
CA LYS A 12 13.77 17.37 0.46
C LYS A 12 13.19 16.23 -0.37
N ALA A 13 13.75 15.04 -0.25
CA ALA A 13 13.23 13.88 -0.95
C ALA A 13 11.85 13.54 -0.39
N LEU A 14 10.90 13.25 -1.28
CA LEU A 14 9.60 12.76 -0.86
C LEU A 14 9.74 11.39 -0.21
N LEU A 15 9.10 11.16 0.94
CA LEU A 15 9.03 9.83 1.53
C LEU A 15 8.25 8.91 0.59
N TYR A 16 8.74 7.69 0.43
CA TYR A 16 8.06 6.65 -0.31
C TYR A 16 8.13 5.33 0.43
N PRO A 17 7.22 4.38 0.16
CA PRO A 17 7.05 3.18 0.97
C PRO A 17 8.20 2.18 0.82
N TRP A 18 9.28 2.50 0.13
CA TRP A 18 10.32 1.52 -0.18
C TRP A 18 11.70 1.99 0.24
N THR A 19 11.85 3.22 0.72
CA THR A 19 13.11 3.67 1.33
C THR A 19 12.93 4.67 2.46
N GLY A 20 14.02 4.87 3.18
CA GLY A 20 14.15 5.81 4.27
C GLY A 20 14.10 5.09 5.62
N GLU A 21 14.74 5.70 6.63
CA GLU A 21 14.74 5.20 8.00
C GLU A 21 13.32 5.00 8.53
N GLY A 22 12.35 5.83 8.13
CA GLY A 22 10.95 5.73 8.57
C GLY A 22 10.20 4.49 8.07
N TYR A 23 10.53 3.96 6.89
CA TYR A 23 9.90 2.72 6.40
C TYR A 23 10.61 1.45 6.90
N VAL A 24 11.89 1.53 7.23
CA VAL A 24 12.62 0.39 7.79
C VAL A 24 12.43 0.29 9.32
N GLU A 25 12.52 1.41 10.04
CA GLU A 25 12.41 1.45 11.49
C GLU A 25 10.98 1.71 12.00
N GLY A 26 10.13 2.28 11.15
CA GLY A 26 8.78 2.76 11.49
C GLY A 26 8.74 4.25 11.85
N PHE A 27 7.53 4.82 11.88
CA PHE A 27 7.32 6.24 12.18
C PHE A 27 7.17 6.52 13.68
N GLU A 28 7.35 7.78 14.10
CA GLU A 28 7.13 8.17 15.50
C GLU A 28 5.69 7.82 15.94
N PRO A 29 5.50 7.06 17.03
CA PRO A 29 4.17 6.70 17.48
C PRO A 29 3.40 7.93 17.98
N SER A 30 2.15 8.06 17.54
CA SER A 30 1.20 9.06 18.06
C SER A 30 0.68 8.62 19.42
N LEU A 31 0.35 9.56 20.30
CA LEU A 31 -0.30 9.19 21.57
C LEU A 31 -1.70 8.62 21.31
N LEU A 32 -2.14 7.69 22.14
CA LEU A 32 -3.48 7.11 22.11
C LEU A 32 -4.57 8.18 22.23
N ALA A 33 -4.34 9.18 23.11
CA ALA A 33 -5.23 10.33 23.22
C ALA A 33 -5.34 11.14 21.92
N GLU A 34 -4.25 11.23 21.15
CA GLU A 34 -4.22 11.92 19.86
C GLU A 34 -4.98 11.12 18.79
N LEU A 35 -4.81 9.80 18.76
CA LEU A 35 -5.58 8.91 17.88
C LEU A 35 -7.09 9.01 18.17
N ASN A 36 -7.48 9.02 19.44
CA ASN A 36 -8.88 9.16 19.85
C ASN A 36 -9.46 10.54 19.45
N ILE A 37 -8.68 11.62 19.58
CA ILE A 37 -9.07 12.96 19.09
C ILE A 37 -9.29 12.93 17.57
N ARG A 38 -8.36 12.34 16.81
CA ARG A 38 -8.45 12.25 15.35
C ARG A 38 -9.70 11.46 14.91
N GLU A 39 -9.97 10.33 15.56
CA GLU A 39 -11.14 9.48 15.30
C GLU A 39 -12.45 10.23 15.61
N ALA A 40 -12.54 10.89 16.77
CA ALA A 40 -13.71 11.68 17.16
C ALA A 40 -13.97 12.85 16.20
N SER A 41 -12.91 13.56 15.81
CA SER A 41 -12.96 14.62 14.81
C SER A 41 -13.45 14.10 13.46
N ASN A 42 -12.88 13.00 12.97
CA ASN A 42 -13.32 12.39 11.70
C ASN A 42 -14.79 11.94 11.73
N ALA A 43 -15.24 11.35 12.84
CA ALA A 43 -16.63 10.92 13.00
C ALA A 43 -17.63 12.07 12.88
N ILE A 44 -17.30 13.27 13.38
CA ILE A 44 -18.14 14.47 13.17
C ILE A 44 -18.02 14.96 11.73
N ARG A 45 -16.82 14.98 11.14
CA ARG A 45 -16.59 15.45 9.76
C ARG A 45 -17.26 14.59 8.70
N GLU A 46 -17.63 13.35 9.00
CA GLU A 46 -18.43 12.49 8.13
C GLU A 46 -19.94 12.81 8.19
N LYS A 47 -20.40 13.62 9.14
CA LYS A 47 -21.81 14.03 9.21
C LYS A 47 -22.12 15.07 8.10
N PRO A 48 -23.31 15.02 7.47
CA PRO A 48 -23.70 16.01 6.46
C PRO A 48 -23.70 17.44 7.02
N GLU A 49 -23.10 18.36 6.26
CA GLU A 49 -23.02 19.79 6.58
C GLU A 49 -22.39 20.12 7.94
N TRP A 50 -21.50 19.24 8.44
CA TRP A 50 -20.88 19.40 9.77
C TRP A 50 -20.24 20.79 9.96
N TRP A 51 -19.62 21.36 8.90
CA TRP A 51 -18.92 22.65 8.92
C TRP A 51 -19.85 23.85 9.14
N ARG A 52 -21.15 23.72 8.80
CA ARG A 52 -22.17 24.73 9.12
C ARG A 52 -22.69 24.51 10.53
N LYS A 53 -23.04 23.25 10.81
CA LYS A 53 -23.67 22.82 12.06
C LYS A 53 -22.78 23.02 13.30
N ILE A 54 -21.45 22.95 13.16
CA ILE A 54 -20.52 23.23 14.27
C ILE A 54 -20.67 24.65 14.81
N LYS A 55 -21.11 25.62 13.99
CA LYS A 55 -21.32 27.01 14.39
C LYS A 55 -22.57 27.20 15.25
N GLU A 56 -23.44 26.19 15.32
CA GLU A 56 -24.66 26.21 16.13
C GLU A 56 -24.38 25.63 17.53
N PRO A 57 -24.45 26.44 18.61
CA PRO A 57 -24.05 26.00 19.95
C PRO A 57 -24.83 24.78 20.47
N THR A 58 -26.11 24.68 20.10
CA THR A 58 -26.97 23.55 20.49
C THR A 58 -26.55 22.25 19.81
N ILE A 59 -26.14 22.30 18.54
CA ILE A 59 -25.66 21.12 17.82
C ILE A 59 -24.28 20.72 18.35
N ALA A 60 -23.36 21.66 18.55
CA ALA A 60 -22.06 21.39 19.13
C ALA A 60 -22.16 20.75 20.52
N ALA A 61 -23.07 21.23 21.37
CA ALA A 61 -23.36 20.62 22.68
C ALA A 61 -23.91 19.20 22.57
N ASN A 62 -24.76 18.92 21.57
CA ASN A 62 -25.25 17.56 21.30
C ASN A 62 -24.12 16.64 20.84
N TRP A 63 -23.26 17.07 19.92
CA TRP A 63 -22.11 16.27 19.49
C TRP A 63 -21.12 15.99 20.62
N ARG A 64 -20.89 16.96 21.52
CA ARG A 64 -20.11 16.73 22.74
C ARG A 64 -20.71 15.58 23.58
N ARG A 65 -22.02 15.59 23.80
CA ARG A 65 -22.71 14.50 24.53
C ARG A 65 -22.60 13.17 23.79
N GLU A 66 -22.85 13.15 22.48
CA GLU A 66 -22.73 11.95 21.63
C GLU A 66 -21.32 11.34 21.71
N LEU A 67 -20.27 12.17 21.57
CA LEU A 67 -18.87 11.71 21.65
C LEU A 67 -18.55 11.10 23.02
N MET A 68 -19.00 11.75 24.11
CA MET A 68 -18.78 11.25 25.47
C MET A 68 -19.51 9.93 25.70
N GLU A 69 -20.77 9.82 25.29
CA GLU A 69 -21.57 8.59 25.41
C GLU A 69 -21.02 7.44 24.57
N GLU A 70 -20.61 7.71 23.32
CA GLU A 70 -20.02 6.70 22.45
C GLU A 70 -18.67 6.21 22.97
N SER A 71 -17.83 7.14 23.46
CA SER A 71 -16.54 6.76 24.05
C SER A 71 -16.70 5.84 25.28
N ARG A 72 -17.76 6.04 26.09
CA ARG A 72 -18.05 5.22 27.28
C ARG A 72 -18.41 3.77 26.96
N LYS A 73 -18.85 3.47 25.73
CA LYS A 73 -19.13 2.10 25.27
C LYS A 73 -17.84 1.31 25.01
N ARG A 74 -16.70 2.00 24.84
CA ARG A 74 -15.39 1.39 24.62
C ARG A 74 -14.71 1.07 25.95
N ARG A 75 -13.58 0.35 25.88
CA ARG A 75 -12.71 0.12 27.06
C ARG A 75 -12.30 1.48 27.65
N VAL A 76 -12.13 1.53 28.98
CA VAL A 76 -11.87 2.77 29.73
C VAL A 76 -10.72 3.61 29.15
N ARG A 77 -9.65 2.98 28.65
CA ARG A 77 -8.51 3.66 28.02
C ARG A 77 -8.85 4.48 26.75
N PHE A 78 -10.01 4.24 26.15
CA PHE A 78 -10.51 4.98 24.99
C PHE A 78 -11.59 6.01 25.34
N HIS A 79 -11.93 6.18 26.62
CA HIS A 79 -12.89 7.19 27.04
C HIS A 79 -12.31 8.58 26.76
N LEU A 80 -13.14 9.45 26.18
CA LEU A 80 -12.75 10.84 25.93
C LEU A 80 -12.91 11.64 27.23
N SER A 81 -11.90 12.45 27.54
CA SER A 81 -12.00 13.48 28.58
C SER A 81 -12.62 14.76 28.02
N ASP A 82 -13.17 15.60 28.90
CA ASP A 82 -13.70 16.91 28.51
C ASP A 82 -12.69 17.76 27.73
N ALA A 83 -11.42 17.72 28.14
CA ALA A 83 -10.34 18.44 27.46
C ALA A 83 -10.06 17.92 26.05
N GLN A 84 -10.15 16.60 25.82
CA GLN A 84 -10.06 16.03 24.47
C GLN A 84 -11.24 16.45 23.60
N VAL A 85 -12.46 16.48 24.15
CA VAL A 85 -13.64 16.92 23.40
C VAL A 85 -13.56 18.41 23.07
N ASP A 86 -13.12 19.26 23.99
CA ASP A 86 -12.86 20.68 23.72
C ASP A 86 -11.81 20.88 22.62
N TYR A 87 -10.75 20.07 22.64
CA TYR A 87 -9.75 20.08 21.57
C TYR A 87 -10.38 19.73 20.22
N VAL A 88 -11.20 18.67 20.16
CA VAL A 88 -11.91 18.25 18.94
C VAL A 88 -12.82 19.37 18.42
N LEU A 89 -13.60 20.03 19.28
CA LEU A 89 -14.50 21.11 18.85
C LEU A 89 -13.74 22.32 18.30
N LYS A 90 -12.64 22.75 18.96
CA LYS A 90 -11.77 23.82 18.46
C LYS A 90 -11.12 23.46 17.11
N GLU A 91 -10.71 22.20 16.95
CA GLU A 91 -10.18 21.71 15.68
C GLU A 91 -11.24 21.73 14.56
N LEU A 92 -12.47 21.34 14.86
CA LEU A 92 -13.57 21.35 13.89
C LEU A 92 -13.90 22.79 13.45
N GLU A 93 -13.90 23.75 14.36
CA GLU A 93 -14.04 25.17 14.02
C GLU A 93 -12.92 25.64 13.08
N TRP A 94 -11.68 25.22 13.35
CA TRP A 94 -10.54 25.51 12.48
C TRP A 94 -10.70 24.90 11.08
N TYR A 95 -11.10 23.63 10.98
CA TYR A 95 -11.36 22.99 9.69
C TYR A 95 -12.53 23.66 8.94
N ALA A 96 -13.59 24.06 9.64
CA ALA A 96 -14.72 24.76 9.03
C ALA A 96 -14.30 26.13 8.47
N ARG A 97 -13.38 26.83 9.15
CA ARG A 97 -12.76 28.07 8.64
C ARG A 97 -11.89 27.79 7.41
N LYS A 98 -11.01 26.78 7.45
CA LYS A 98 -10.17 26.40 6.30
C LYS A 98 -11.00 26.06 5.07
N ARG A 99 -12.12 25.36 5.28
CA ARG A 99 -13.09 25.07 4.23
C ARG A 99 -13.66 26.36 3.62
N GLN A 100 -14.05 27.34 4.44
CA GLN A 100 -14.57 28.63 3.98
C GLN A 100 -13.52 29.42 3.19
N GLU A 101 -12.27 29.44 3.64
CA GLU A 101 -11.15 30.12 2.96
C GLU A 101 -10.94 29.62 1.53
N GLN A 102 -11.15 28.33 1.27
CA GLN A 102 -11.09 27.79 -0.08
C GLN A 102 -12.16 28.40 -1.00
N PHE A 103 -13.40 28.54 -0.52
CA PHE A 103 -14.48 29.18 -1.30
C PHE A 103 -14.23 30.68 -1.49
N ASP A 104 -13.74 31.36 -0.45
CA ASP A 104 -13.37 32.78 -0.54
C ASP A 104 -12.22 32.99 -1.56
N GLY A 105 -11.35 31.99 -1.70
CA GLY A 105 -10.31 31.88 -2.72
C GLY A 105 -10.78 31.44 -4.10
N GLY A 106 -12.09 31.25 -4.31
CA GLY A 106 -12.69 30.92 -5.61
C GLY A 106 -12.83 29.41 -5.90
N ALA A 107 -12.61 28.54 -4.91
CA ALA A 107 -12.89 27.11 -5.08
C ALA A 107 -14.40 26.87 -5.27
N THR A 108 -14.73 25.97 -6.19
CA THR A 108 -16.13 25.53 -6.42
C THR A 108 -16.52 24.36 -5.51
N VAL A 109 -15.54 23.56 -5.11
CA VAL A 109 -15.66 22.41 -4.23
C VAL A 109 -14.50 22.50 -3.23
N ALA A 110 -14.78 22.20 -1.97
CA ALA A 110 -13.73 22.15 -0.96
C ALA A 110 -12.99 20.80 -1.00
N ILE A 111 -11.67 20.88 -0.89
CA ILE A 111 -10.81 19.75 -0.60
C ILE A 111 -10.69 19.69 0.93
N ASP A 112 -11.42 18.76 1.53
CA ASP A 112 -11.43 18.57 2.96
C ASP A 112 -10.31 17.61 3.39
N PHE A 113 -9.90 17.72 4.65
CA PHE A 113 -9.07 16.70 5.28
C PHE A 113 -9.88 15.41 5.41
N GLY A 114 -9.32 14.27 5.03
CA GLY A 114 -9.89 12.96 5.32
C GLY A 114 -9.52 12.54 6.74
N ILE A 115 -8.69 11.54 6.88
CA ILE A 115 -7.82 11.39 8.06
C ILE A 115 -6.55 12.23 7.89
N GLU A 116 -5.73 12.35 8.93
CA GLU A 116 -4.45 13.06 8.83
C GLU A 116 -3.59 12.53 7.67
N GLY A 117 -2.96 13.43 6.91
CA GLY A 117 -2.17 13.09 5.71
C GLY A 117 -2.98 12.79 4.44
N THR A 118 -4.30 12.68 4.53
CA THR A 118 -5.17 12.39 3.37
C THR A 118 -6.08 13.56 3.03
N ARG A 119 -6.64 13.55 1.82
CA ARG A 119 -7.63 14.52 1.34
C ARG A 119 -8.86 13.80 0.82
N ARG A 120 -10.02 14.43 0.99
CA ARG A 120 -11.27 13.99 0.37
C ARG A 120 -12.05 15.18 -0.18
N ALA A 121 -12.85 14.95 -1.21
CA ALA A 121 -13.73 15.95 -1.76
C ALA A 121 -15.00 15.28 -2.29
N ASP A 122 -16.15 15.81 -1.91
CA ASP A 122 -17.46 15.36 -2.39
C ASP A 122 -17.92 16.31 -3.51
N GLY A 123 -18.28 15.76 -4.68
CA GLY A 123 -18.70 16.57 -5.83
C GLY A 123 -17.57 17.23 -6.62
N LEU A 124 -16.32 16.80 -6.41
CA LEU A 124 -15.14 17.34 -7.10
C LEU A 124 -15.22 17.17 -8.63
N VAL A 125 -15.79 16.05 -9.06
CA VAL A 125 -16.05 15.74 -10.47
C VAL A 125 -17.47 16.23 -10.79
N PRO A 126 -17.64 17.22 -11.70
CA PRO A 126 -18.96 17.71 -12.02
C PRO A 126 -19.85 16.63 -12.66
N GLU A 127 -21.16 16.69 -12.41
CA GLU A 127 -22.12 15.68 -12.89
C GLU A 127 -22.10 15.47 -14.43
N TYR A 128 -21.78 16.51 -15.23
CA TYR A 128 -21.62 16.32 -16.68
C TYR A 128 -20.44 15.40 -17.03
N LEU A 129 -19.35 15.48 -16.27
CA LEU A 129 -18.13 14.71 -16.48
C LEU A 129 -18.31 13.28 -15.97
N ARG A 130 -18.97 13.11 -14.81
CA ARG A 130 -19.41 11.80 -14.31
C ARG A 130 -20.30 11.07 -15.31
N ARG A 131 -21.28 11.74 -15.92
CA ARG A 131 -22.14 11.15 -16.97
C ARG A 131 -21.36 10.72 -18.20
N ARG A 132 -20.35 11.50 -18.63
CA ARG A 132 -19.45 11.11 -19.72
C ARG A 132 -18.62 9.89 -19.36
N LEU A 133 -18.10 9.81 -18.13
CA LEU A 133 -17.40 8.63 -17.64
C LEU A 133 -18.31 7.40 -17.72
N LEU A 134 -19.53 7.46 -17.19
CA LEU A 134 -20.50 6.37 -17.26
C LEU A 134 -20.79 5.92 -18.70
N GLN A 135 -20.88 6.85 -19.65
CA GLN A 135 -21.09 6.52 -21.07
C GLN A 135 -19.88 5.80 -21.68
N CYS A 136 -18.66 6.22 -21.37
CA CYS A 136 -17.44 5.54 -21.83
C CYS A 136 -17.31 4.15 -21.21
N VAL A 137 -17.53 4.06 -19.90
CA VAL A 137 -17.41 2.83 -19.11
C VAL A 137 -18.41 1.76 -19.57
N LYS A 138 -19.63 2.14 -19.97
CA LYS A 138 -20.61 1.21 -20.56
C LYS A 138 -20.07 0.42 -21.76
N LYS A 139 -19.11 0.97 -22.52
CA LYS A 139 -18.50 0.25 -23.65
C LYS A 139 -17.57 -0.88 -23.19
N LEU A 140 -16.98 -0.74 -22.00
CA LEU A 140 -16.13 -1.76 -21.36
C LEU A 140 -16.98 -2.79 -20.60
N GLU A 141 -18.08 -2.34 -19.97
CA GLU A 141 -18.97 -3.21 -19.17
C GLU A 141 -19.87 -4.11 -20.03
N ASN A 142 -20.40 -3.58 -21.15
CA ASN A 142 -21.40 -4.27 -21.97
C ASN A 142 -20.74 -5.18 -23.01
N VAL A 143 -19.84 -6.04 -22.55
CA VAL A 143 -19.30 -7.15 -23.33
C VAL A 143 -20.09 -8.44 -23.05
N PRO A 144 -20.08 -9.44 -23.95
CA PRO A 144 -20.62 -10.76 -23.68
C PRO A 144 -20.09 -11.33 -22.35
N ASP A 145 -20.91 -12.10 -21.63
CA ASP A 145 -20.55 -12.60 -20.28
C ASP A 145 -19.28 -13.46 -20.27
N ASP A 146 -19.01 -14.19 -21.36
CA ASP A 146 -17.78 -14.98 -21.56
C ASP A 146 -16.52 -14.11 -21.76
N LYS A 147 -16.70 -12.82 -22.08
CA LYS A 147 -15.63 -11.83 -22.25
C LYS A 147 -15.44 -10.91 -21.05
N LYS A 148 -16.28 -11.01 -20.02
CA LYS A 148 -16.10 -10.25 -18.79
C LYS A 148 -14.84 -10.70 -18.07
N ASP A 149 -13.94 -9.76 -17.82
CA ASP A 149 -12.71 -10.01 -17.09
C ASP A 149 -12.98 -9.97 -15.58
N TRP A 150 -13.57 -11.06 -15.08
CA TRP A 150 -13.75 -11.24 -13.65
C TRP A 150 -12.40 -11.44 -12.98
N HIS A 151 -12.17 -10.64 -11.94
CA HIS A 151 -10.96 -10.68 -11.18
C HIS A 151 -10.74 -12.09 -10.58
N PRO A 152 -9.58 -12.74 -10.81
CA PRO A 152 -9.31 -14.11 -10.36
C PRO A 152 -9.57 -14.32 -8.87
N GLY A 153 -10.46 -15.23 -8.50
CA GLY A 153 -10.77 -15.58 -7.10
C GLY A 153 -11.74 -14.64 -6.38
N SER A 154 -12.31 -13.65 -7.07
CA SER A 154 -13.29 -12.71 -6.51
C SER A 154 -14.72 -13.26 -6.39
N ASN A 155 -14.95 -14.54 -6.70
CA ASN A 155 -16.28 -15.15 -6.81
C ASN A 155 -17.24 -14.36 -7.73
N ASN A 156 -16.71 -13.86 -8.86
CA ASN A 156 -17.41 -12.98 -9.81
C ASN A 156 -18.05 -11.74 -9.16
N GLN A 157 -17.37 -11.15 -8.17
CA GLN A 157 -17.78 -9.89 -7.55
C GLN A 157 -16.96 -8.70 -8.00
N VAL A 158 -15.74 -8.90 -8.50
CA VAL A 158 -14.89 -7.78 -8.95
C VAL A 158 -14.68 -7.90 -10.45
N LEU A 159 -15.21 -6.94 -11.20
CA LEU A 159 -15.07 -6.86 -12.65
C LEU A 159 -13.98 -5.84 -12.99
N ASP A 160 -12.90 -6.33 -13.60
CA ASP A 160 -11.79 -5.51 -14.07
C ASP A 160 -12.14 -4.91 -15.43
N LEU A 161 -12.09 -3.58 -15.54
CA LEU A 161 -12.35 -2.88 -16.80
C LEU A 161 -11.06 -2.30 -17.38
N ILE A 162 -10.23 -1.71 -16.51
CA ILE A 162 -8.84 -1.34 -16.80
C ILE A 162 -8.04 -1.79 -15.60
N HIS A 163 -7.20 -2.82 -15.73
CA HIS A 163 -6.43 -3.35 -14.61
C HIS A 163 -4.94 -3.41 -14.92
N PRO A 164 -4.05 -2.79 -14.12
CA PRO A 164 -2.64 -2.69 -14.46
C PRO A 164 -1.87 -4.02 -14.44
N SER A 165 -2.45 -5.07 -13.84
CA SER A 165 -1.87 -6.41 -13.86
C SER A 165 -2.17 -7.21 -15.13
N LEU A 166 -3.05 -6.72 -16.00
CA LEU A 166 -3.22 -7.29 -17.34
C LEU A 166 -2.27 -6.55 -18.30
N TYR A 167 -1.58 -7.27 -19.17
CA TYR A 167 -0.49 -6.75 -20.01
C TYR A 167 0.55 -5.88 -19.25
N PRO A 168 1.09 -6.34 -18.10
CA PRO A 168 2.18 -5.64 -17.44
C PRO A 168 3.47 -5.77 -18.27
N PHE A 169 4.55 -5.13 -17.85
CA PHE A 169 5.88 -5.54 -18.28
C PHE A 169 6.14 -6.99 -17.82
N VAL A 170 6.71 -7.81 -18.68
CA VAL A 170 7.12 -9.20 -18.44
C VAL A 170 8.54 -9.41 -18.96
N ALA A 171 9.43 -9.80 -18.07
CA ALA A 171 10.83 -10.12 -18.36
C ALA A 171 10.95 -11.21 -19.45
N GLY A 172 11.85 -10.99 -20.41
CA GLY A 172 12.07 -11.83 -21.59
C GLY A 172 10.97 -11.71 -22.65
N ARG A 173 9.95 -10.88 -22.43
CA ARG A 173 8.76 -10.83 -23.28
C ARG A 173 8.40 -9.44 -23.77
N THR A 174 8.24 -8.49 -22.85
CA THR A 174 7.87 -7.12 -23.18
C THR A 174 8.96 -6.42 -23.95
N ARG A 175 8.62 -5.89 -25.13
CA ARG A 175 9.53 -5.12 -25.97
C ARG A 175 9.57 -3.67 -25.54
N VAL A 176 10.79 -3.12 -25.49
CA VAL A 176 11.06 -1.73 -25.11
C VAL A 176 11.80 -1.04 -26.26
N THR A 177 11.35 0.17 -26.61
CA THR A 177 11.95 1.00 -27.66
C THR A 177 12.96 2.00 -27.09
N GLU A 178 13.98 2.35 -27.88
CA GLU A 178 14.94 3.41 -27.52
C GLU A 178 14.35 4.81 -27.73
N GLU A 179 13.48 4.96 -28.74
CA GLU A 179 12.73 6.17 -29.04
C GLU A 179 11.27 6.05 -28.56
N GLU A 180 10.56 7.18 -28.47
CA GLU A 180 9.16 7.20 -28.05
C GLU A 180 8.27 6.48 -29.09
N ALA A 181 7.49 5.50 -28.63
CA ALA A 181 6.56 4.73 -29.43
C ALA A 181 5.26 5.51 -29.67
N ILE A 182 5.31 6.59 -30.44
CA ILE A 182 4.18 7.49 -30.70
C ILE A 182 4.08 7.77 -32.22
N PRO A 183 2.95 7.46 -32.88
CA PRO A 183 1.72 6.84 -32.35
C PRO A 183 1.92 5.37 -31.94
N PRO A 184 1.36 4.90 -30.82
CA PRO A 184 1.73 3.62 -30.23
C PRO A 184 1.42 2.38 -31.08
N LEU A 185 0.34 2.41 -31.87
CA LEU A 185 -0.06 1.27 -32.70
C LEU A 185 0.93 1.01 -33.86
N ASP A 186 1.71 2.02 -34.28
CA ASP A 186 2.70 1.88 -35.36
C ASP A 186 3.98 1.16 -34.88
N PHE A 187 4.14 0.97 -33.57
CA PHE A 187 5.35 0.43 -32.94
C PHE A 187 5.13 -0.94 -32.29
N ILE A 188 3.97 -1.58 -32.46
CA ILE A 188 3.63 -2.86 -31.79
C ILE A 188 4.74 -3.91 -31.95
N THR A 189 5.38 -3.99 -33.11
CA THR A 189 6.47 -4.95 -33.38
C THR A 189 7.87 -4.39 -33.12
N ALA A 190 8.00 -3.14 -32.69
CA ALA A 190 9.27 -2.46 -32.47
C ALA A 190 9.89 -2.81 -31.11
N GLY A 191 11.15 -2.38 -30.91
CA GLY A 191 11.87 -2.55 -29.65
C GLY A 191 12.49 -3.95 -29.46
N LYS A 192 13.10 -4.14 -28.29
CA LYS A 192 13.77 -5.39 -27.88
C LYS A 192 13.21 -5.86 -26.55
N ALA A 193 13.08 -7.17 -26.39
CA ALA A 193 12.71 -7.75 -25.10
C ALA A 193 13.84 -7.52 -24.09
N LEU A 194 13.49 -7.11 -22.87
CA LEU A 194 14.44 -6.99 -21.77
C LEU A 194 14.37 -8.21 -20.86
N ASP A 195 15.51 -8.76 -20.46
CA ASP A 195 15.59 -10.01 -19.68
C ASP A 195 15.11 -9.88 -18.22
N PHE A 196 14.99 -8.65 -17.72
CA PHE A 196 14.56 -8.37 -16.35
C PHE A 196 13.69 -7.11 -16.30
N ALA A 197 12.78 -7.07 -15.34
CA ALA A 197 12.04 -5.85 -15.02
C ALA A 197 12.99 -4.74 -14.57
N PRO A 198 12.69 -3.47 -14.90
CA PRO A 198 13.47 -2.33 -14.41
C PRO A 198 13.59 -2.36 -12.89
N ILE A 199 14.83 -2.31 -12.41
CA ILE A 199 15.16 -2.32 -10.98
C ILE A 199 15.06 -0.88 -10.47
N PRO A 200 14.53 -0.65 -9.25
CA PRO A 200 14.50 0.66 -8.63
C PRO A 200 15.89 1.31 -8.59
N LYS A 201 15.98 2.62 -8.89
CA LYS A 201 17.27 3.33 -8.99
C LYS A 201 17.99 3.45 -7.65
N SER A 202 17.24 3.50 -6.56
CA SER A 202 17.77 3.68 -5.22
C SER A 202 18.34 2.36 -4.68
N SER A 203 19.63 2.35 -4.34
CA SER A 203 20.31 1.21 -3.74
C SER A 203 19.83 0.88 -2.32
N ALA A 204 19.03 1.76 -1.70
CA ALA A 204 18.40 1.53 -0.40
C ALA A 204 17.18 0.60 -0.50
N VAL A 205 16.66 0.33 -1.70
CA VAL A 205 15.56 -0.62 -1.89
C VAL A 205 16.11 -2.05 -1.87
N GLU A 206 15.69 -2.83 -0.88
CA GLU A 206 16.04 -4.25 -0.80
C GLU A 206 15.33 -5.07 -1.89
N SER A 207 15.94 -6.19 -2.29
CA SER A 207 15.41 -7.05 -3.37
C SER A 207 14.08 -7.73 -3.06
N ILE A 208 13.67 -7.74 -1.79
CA ILE A 208 12.36 -8.24 -1.38
C ILE A 208 11.23 -7.26 -1.76
N PHE A 209 11.55 -6.00 -2.05
CA PHE A 209 10.59 -4.94 -2.36
C PHE A 209 10.33 -4.73 -3.85
N TYR A 210 11.01 -5.46 -4.73
CA TYR A 210 10.79 -5.38 -6.17
C TYR A 210 10.80 -6.74 -6.82
N SER A 211 9.98 -6.85 -7.85
CA SER A 211 9.91 -7.99 -8.75
C SER A 211 11.02 -7.88 -9.80
N LYS A 212 11.62 -9.02 -10.15
CA LYS A 212 12.56 -9.11 -11.29
C LYS A 212 11.85 -9.47 -12.60
N LYS A 213 10.58 -9.84 -12.54
CA LYS A 213 9.82 -10.40 -13.66
C LYS A 213 8.79 -9.43 -14.21
N HIS A 214 8.01 -8.83 -13.32
CA HIS A 214 6.86 -7.98 -13.62
C HIS A 214 7.07 -6.53 -13.18
N GLN A 215 6.47 -5.58 -13.92
CA GLN A 215 6.26 -4.19 -13.51
C GLN A 215 4.95 -3.68 -14.13
N TRP A 216 4.13 -2.92 -13.40
CA TRP A 216 3.03 -2.19 -14.02
C TRP A 216 3.54 -0.99 -14.85
N LEU A 217 2.87 -0.71 -15.96
CA LEU A 217 3.26 0.34 -16.89
C LEU A 217 2.41 1.60 -16.66
N PRO A 218 2.97 2.69 -16.10
CA PRO A 218 2.31 3.99 -16.06
C PRO A 218 2.20 4.59 -17.46
N THR A 219 1.26 5.52 -17.60
CA THR A 219 1.16 6.42 -18.74
C THR A 219 1.77 7.77 -18.37
N ASP A 220 2.53 8.36 -19.29
CA ASP A 220 3.03 9.72 -19.16
C ASP A 220 1.92 10.72 -19.52
N PHE A 221 1.72 11.71 -18.66
CA PHE A 221 0.73 12.78 -18.80
C PHE A 221 1.42 14.14 -18.79
N ASP A 222 1.29 14.90 -19.88
CA ASP A 222 1.79 16.26 -19.95
C ASP A 222 0.82 17.22 -19.24
N ILE A 223 1.37 18.16 -18.47
CA ILE A 223 0.60 19.16 -17.72
C ILE A 223 0.88 20.55 -18.30
N THR A 224 -0.16 21.23 -18.78
CA THR A 224 -0.05 22.63 -19.22
C THR A 224 0.10 23.58 -18.01
N PRO A 225 0.59 24.82 -18.21
CA PRO A 225 0.66 25.81 -17.14
C PRO A 225 -0.69 26.08 -16.44
N GLU A 226 -1.80 25.93 -17.17
CA GLU A 226 -3.16 26.07 -16.66
C GLU A 226 -3.60 24.87 -15.79
N GLY A 227 -2.81 23.79 -15.78
CA GLY A 227 -3.12 22.54 -15.09
C GLY A 227 -4.00 21.61 -15.90
N LYS A 228 -3.95 21.70 -17.24
CA LYS A 228 -4.61 20.74 -18.13
C LYS A 228 -3.71 19.55 -18.40
N VAL A 229 -4.27 18.37 -18.24
CA VAL A 229 -3.59 17.09 -18.37
C VAL A 229 -3.87 16.52 -19.76
N LYS A 230 -2.83 15.99 -20.41
CA LYS A 230 -2.94 15.28 -21.68
C LYS A 230 -2.14 13.99 -21.63
N ALA A 231 -2.76 12.86 -21.97
CA ALA A 231 -2.04 11.61 -22.11
C ALA A 231 -1.09 11.70 -23.31
N ARG A 232 0.20 11.42 -23.09
CA ARG A 232 1.24 11.43 -24.12
C ARG A 232 1.26 10.12 -24.91
N SER A 233 0.99 9.01 -24.24
CA SER A 233 0.88 7.67 -24.82
C SER A 233 -0.46 7.01 -24.42
N TYR A 234 -0.65 5.73 -24.78
CA TYR A 234 -1.84 4.96 -24.42
C TYR A 234 -1.89 4.66 -22.92
N ILE A 235 -3.11 4.48 -22.40
CA ILE A 235 -3.37 3.96 -21.06
C ILE A 235 -3.34 2.44 -21.16
N ASN A 236 -2.55 1.78 -20.32
CA ASN A 236 -2.44 0.32 -20.38
C ASN A 236 -3.83 -0.32 -20.29
N ASN A 237 -4.13 -1.23 -21.22
CA ASN A 237 -5.44 -1.88 -21.39
C ASN A 237 -6.59 -1.00 -21.88
N LEU A 238 -6.31 0.20 -22.37
CA LEU A 238 -7.30 1.05 -23.02
C LEU A 238 -6.88 1.34 -24.46
N HIS A 239 -7.59 0.76 -25.42
CA HIS A 239 -7.27 0.93 -26.84
C HIS A 239 -7.35 2.41 -27.26
N PRO A 240 -6.28 3.03 -27.81
CA PRO A 240 -6.20 4.49 -28.04
C PRO A 240 -7.15 5.01 -29.14
N VAL A 241 -7.54 4.17 -30.10
CA VAL A 241 -8.51 4.51 -31.16
C VAL A 241 -9.95 4.14 -30.78
N GLU A 242 -10.23 2.89 -30.43
CA GLU A 242 -11.60 2.42 -30.10
C GLU A 242 -12.21 3.15 -28.89
N HIS A 243 -11.38 3.44 -27.87
CA HIS A 243 -11.81 4.15 -26.66
C HIS A 243 -11.33 5.60 -26.62
N LYS A 244 -11.06 6.21 -27.78
CA LYS A 244 -10.57 7.61 -27.90
C LYS A 244 -11.39 8.63 -27.09
N GLU A 245 -12.70 8.44 -26.98
CA GLU A 245 -13.60 9.33 -26.23
C GLU A 245 -13.36 9.32 -24.72
N MET A 246 -12.80 8.22 -24.18
CA MET A 246 -12.54 8.06 -22.74
C MET A 246 -11.29 8.81 -22.29
N TYR A 247 -10.29 8.99 -23.15
CA TYR A 247 -9.06 9.70 -22.82
C TYR A 247 -9.30 11.12 -22.33
N PRO A 248 -10.04 12.00 -23.04
CA PRO A 248 -10.38 13.33 -22.53
C PRO A 248 -11.15 13.30 -21.20
N VAL A 249 -11.96 12.27 -20.95
CA VAL A 249 -12.69 12.14 -19.68
C VAL A 249 -11.72 11.84 -18.53
N LEU A 250 -10.82 10.87 -18.71
CA LEU A 250 -9.83 10.52 -17.70
C LEU A 250 -8.84 11.67 -17.45
N GLU A 251 -8.41 12.36 -18.51
CA GLU A 251 -7.61 13.59 -18.44
C GLU A 251 -8.31 14.68 -17.61
N GLU A 252 -9.57 15.01 -17.94
CA GLU A 252 -10.35 16.03 -17.22
C GLU A 252 -10.62 15.64 -15.76
N ILE A 253 -10.75 14.36 -15.43
CA ILE A 253 -10.88 13.91 -14.04
C ILE A 253 -9.53 14.04 -13.32
N LEU A 254 -8.43 13.60 -13.95
CA LEU A 254 -7.09 13.71 -13.39
C LEU A 254 -6.71 15.19 -13.12
N ASP A 255 -7.10 16.13 -13.99
CA ASP A 255 -7.00 17.58 -13.74
C ASP A 255 -7.55 17.97 -12.36
N LYS A 256 -8.70 17.39 -11.99
CA LYS A 256 -9.38 17.68 -10.71
C LYS A 256 -8.67 17.07 -9.53
N PHE A 257 -7.97 15.96 -9.72
CA PHE A 257 -7.18 15.30 -8.69
C PHE A 257 -5.83 16.00 -8.44
N LEU A 258 -5.28 16.76 -9.40
CA LEU A 258 -3.98 17.42 -9.24
C LEU A 258 -3.85 18.23 -7.93
N PRO A 259 -4.79 19.13 -7.56
CA PRO A 259 -4.70 19.85 -6.29
C PRO A 259 -4.68 18.94 -5.05
N MET A 260 -5.43 17.84 -5.07
CA MET A 260 -5.44 16.89 -3.95
C MET A 260 -4.11 16.15 -3.85
N PHE A 261 -3.53 15.74 -4.98
CA PHE A 261 -2.18 15.15 -5.00
C PHE A 261 -1.13 16.14 -4.50
N GLU A 262 -1.18 17.41 -4.94
CA GLU A 262 -0.26 18.46 -4.48
C GLU A 262 -0.32 18.66 -2.97
N GLU A 263 -1.51 18.66 -2.37
CA GLU A 263 -1.66 18.76 -0.91
C GLU A 263 -1.14 17.53 -0.16
N VAL A 264 -1.37 16.33 -0.69
CA VAL A 264 -0.83 15.09 -0.08
C VAL A 264 0.70 15.02 -0.21
N LEU A 265 1.26 15.44 -1.34
CA LEU A 265 2.71 15.52 -1.53
C LEU A 265 3.36 16.56 -0.62
N SER A 266 2.71 17.70 -0.37
CA SER A 266 3.14 18.67 0.64
C SER A 266 3.21 18.06 2.04
N GLU A 267 2.20 17.26 2.42
CA GLU A 267 2.19 16.56 3.71
C GLU A 267 3.31 15.52 3.77
N ILE A 268 3.54 14.75 2.69
CA ILE A 268 4.64 13.78 2.58
C ILE A 268 6.01 14.47 2.76
N GLU A 269 6.24 15.61 2.10
CA GLU A 269 7.50 16.36 2.20
C GLU A 269 7.73 16.91 3.62
N ALA A 270 6.66 17.30 4.30
CA ALA A 270 6.70 17.81 5.68
C ALA A 270 6.74 16.70 6.74
N PHE A 271 6.30 15.49 6.41
CA PHE A 271 6.08 14.39 7.34
C PHE A 271 7.29 14.08 8.26
N PRO A 272 8.54 13.99 7.77
CA PRO A 272 9.70 13.71 8.63
C PRO A 272 9.96 14.77 9.71
N PHE A 273 9.46 15.98 9.51
CA PHE A 273 9.70 17.14 10.39
C PHE A 273 8.45 17.50 11.21
N LYS A 274 7.33 16.83 10.97
CA LYS A 274 6.06 17.10 11.64
C LYS A 274 6.13 16.56 13.06
N SER A 275 5.92 17.44 14.03
CA SER A 275 5.77 17.02 15.43
C SER A 275 4.36 16.48 15.65
N ASN A 276 4.22 15.45 16.50
CA ASN A 276 2.92 14.99 16.97
C ASN A 276 2.15 16.14 17.64
N ARG A 277 0.80 16.10 17.56
CA ARG A 277 -0.05 17.14 18.15
C ARG A 277 0.06 17.14 19.67
N LEU A 278 0.26 15.97 20.27
CA LEU A 278 0.47 15.80 21.69
C LEU A 278 1.89 15.30 21.97
N MET A 279 2.55 15.91 22.97
CA MET A 279 3.87 15.48 23.42
C MET A 279 3.76 14.49 24.58
N ALA A 280 4.45 13.36 24.47
CA ALA A 280 4.57 12.40 25.56
C ALA A 280 5.36 13.01 26.73
N ASN A 281 4.81 12.97 27.94
CA ASN A 281 5.62 13.16 29.14
C ASN A 281 6.39 11.86 29.40
N ARG A 282 7.69 11.83 29.13
CA ARG A 282 8.54 10.64 29.32
C ARG A 282 8.63 10.16 30.77
N ASN A 283 8.33 11.03 31.74
CA ASN A 283 8.14 10.63 33.13
C ASN A 283 6.64 10.51 33.39
N TRP A 284 6.01 9.54 32.71
CA TRP A 284 4.57 9.30 32.82
C TRP A 284 4.17 8.64 34.12
N TYR A 285 5.11 8.35 35.01
CA TYR A 285 4.82 7.99 36.38
C TYR A 285 5.30 9.08 37.32
N ASP A 286 4.46 9.42 38.30
CA ASP A 286 4.89 10.30 39.38
C ASP A 286 6.00 9.60 40.20
N SER A 287 6.99 10.36 40.64
CA SER A 287 7.95 9.87 41.63
C SER A 287 7.34 9.82 43.03
N ASP A 288 6.28 10.59 43.26
CA ASP A 288 5.78 10.92 44.60
C ASP A 288 4.36 10.35 44.87
N LEU A 289 3.68 9.80 43.86
CA LEU A 289 2.36 9.15 44.03
C LEU A 289 2.50 7.63 44.28
N SER A 290 1.97 7.23 45.43
CA SER A 290 1.97 5.90 46.00
C SER A 290 1.28 4.86 45.14
N ASP A 291 1.89 3.68 45.05
CA ASP A 291 1.30 2.45 44.52
C ASP A 291 -0.19 2.30 44.87
N VAL A 292 -1.02 2.00 43.88
CA VAL A 292 -2.41 1.66 44.13
C VAL A 292 -2.49 0.15 44.37
N GLU A 293 -3.17 -0.26 45.43
CA GLU A 293 -3.45 -1.66 45.69
C GLU A 293 -4.61 -2.11 44.80
N VAL A 294 -4.33 -2.98 43.83
CA VAL A 294 -5.35 -3.54 42.93
C VAL A 294 -5.65 -4.97 43.38
N GLU A 295 -6.93 -5.30 43.55
CA GLU A 295 -7.39 -6.68 43.74
C GLU A 295 -7.46 -7.39 42.37
N GLU A 296 -6.60 -8.37 42.13
CA GLU A 296 -6.80 -9.33 41.03
C GLU A 296 -7.69 -10.47 41.54
N THR A 297 -8.76 -10.78 40.81
CA THR A 297 -9.45 -12.05 40.90
C THR A 297 -8.79 -13.01 39.92
N ASP A 298 -8.17 -14.09 40.40
CA ASP A 298 -7.75 -15.21 39.55
C ASP A 298 -8.97 -15.67 38.74
N SER A 299 -9.01 -15.32 37.46
CA SER A 299 -9.90 -15.93 36.49
C SER A 299 -9.11 -17.03 35.81
N ASP A 300 -9.40 -18.26 36.23
CA ASP A 300 -8.80 -19.51 35.77
C ASP A 300 -8.73 -19.62 34.24
N TYR A 301 -7.52 -19.76 33.70
CA TYR A 301 -7.22 -20.47 32.46
C TYR A 301 -5.80 -21.06 32.58
N ASP A 302 -5.68 -22.16 33.31
CA ASP A 302 -4.67 -23.20 33.05
C ASP A 302 -5.47 -24.48 32.74
N ASP A 303 -5.82 -24.66 31.47
CA ASP A 303 -6.25 -25.95 30.92
C ASP A 303 -5.06 -26.50 30.15
N ASP A 304 -4.40 -27.49 30.74
CA ASP A 304 -3.68 -28.53 30.00
C ASP A 304 -3.50 -29.75 30.93
N SER A 305 -4.42 -30.70 30.75
CA SER A 305 -4.37 -32.07 31.28
C SER A 305 -3.36 -32.91 30.51
N GLU A 306 -2.42 -33.59 31.18
CA GLU A 306 -1.98 -35.00 31.01
C GLU A 306 -1.06 -35.35 32.21
N GLY A 307 -0.99 -36.51 32.87
CA GLY A 307 -1.63 -37.83 32.83
C GLY A 307 -0.95 -38.71 33.93
N GLU A 308 -1.60 -39.83 34.26
CA GLU A 308 -1.11 -41.03 34.98
C GLU A 308 -1.07 -41.12 36.54
N SER A 309 -2.08 -41.87 37.03
CA SER A 309 -1.95 -43.13 37.79
C SER A 309 -1.62 -43.14 39.30
N GLY A 310 -2.64 -43.50 40.09
CA GLY A 310 -2.56 -44.62 41.04
C GLY A 310 -2.50 -44.29 42.54
N GLY A 311 -3.48 -44.81 43.30
CA GLY A 311 -3.29 -45.21 44.71
C GLY A 311 -4.22 -44.55 45.72
N ASP A 312 -5.13 -45.35 46.27
CA ASP A 312 -6.06 -45.01 47.35
C ASP A 312 -5.36 -44.58 48.64
N SER A 313 -5.86 -43.55 49.32
CA SER A 313 -5.90 -43.50 50.79
C SER A 313 -6.83 -42.38 51.27
N GLU A 314 -7.80 -42.75 52.11
CA GLU A 314 -8.66 -41.85 52.84
C GLU A 314 -7.87 -40.89 53.75
N CYS A 315 -8.19 -39.60 53.70
CA CYS A 315 -8.19 -38.73 54.88
C CYS A 315 -9.12 -37.53 54.65
N LYS A 316 -10.12 -37.42 55.53
CA LYS A 316 -10.89 -36.20 55.77
C LYS A 316 -9.94 -35.16 56.34
N ASP A 317 -9.89 -33.98 55.75
CA ASP A 317 -9.67 -32.73 56.51
C ASP A 317 -10.24 -31.54 55.72
N GLU A 318 -11.11 -30.79 56.39
CA GLU A 318 -11.77 -29.58 55.91
C GLU A 318 -10.78 -28.41 55.87
N ASP A 319 -9.82 -28.43 54.94
CA ASP A 319 -8.99 -27.26 54.70
C ASP A 319 -9.70 -26.28 53.77
N LYS A 320 -10.42 -25.34 54.39
CA LYS A 320 -10.79 -24.05 53.79
C LYS A 320 -9.50 -23.36 53.34
N VAL A 321 -9.10 -23.60 52.09
CA VAL A 321 -8.07 -22.81 51.41
C VAL A 321 -8.57 -21.36 51.40
N LYS A 322 -8.11 -20.56 52.36
CA LYS A 322 -8.23 -19.11 52.33
C LYS A 322 -7.56 -18.68 51.03
N LYS A 323 -8.34 -18.34 50.00
CA LYS A 323 -7.84 -17.58 48.83
C LYS A 323 -7.20 -16.31 49.39
N VAL A 324 -5.88 -16.32 49.54
CA VAL A 324 -5.12 -15.17 50.02
C VAL A 324 -5.14 -14.17 48.87
N ARG A 325 -6.02 -13.17 48.98
CA ARG A 325 -6.02 -12.00 48.09
C ARG A 325 -4.68 -11.29 48.24
N LYS A 326 -3.78 -11.45 47.28
CA LYS A 326 -2.51 -10.71 47.25
C LYS A 326 -2.80 -9.35 46.63
N LEU A 327 -2.82 -8.31 47.46
CA LEU A 327 -2.86 -6.92 47.01
C LEU A 327 -1.51 -6.61 46.36
N LYS A 328 -1.51 -6.43 45.04
CA LYS A 328 -0.30 -6.00 44.32
C LYS A 328 -0.31 -4.48 44.22
N LYS A 329 0.79 -3.89 44.65
CA LYS A 329 1.09 -2.47 44.50
C LYS A 329 1.41 -2.18 43.03
N VAL A 330 0.60 -1.33 42.40
CA VAL A 330 0.68 -1.00 40.98
C VAL A 330 0.92 0.50 40.81
N ARG A 331 1.97 0.84 40.06
CA ARG A 331 2.22 2.20 39.58
C ARG A 331 1.25 2.50 38.43
N LEU A 332 0.47 3.58 38.55
CA LEU A 332 -0.43 4.02 37.49
C LEU A 332 0.19 5.20 36.72
N PRO A 333 0.10 5.19 35.39
CA PRO A 333 0.60 6.30 34.59
C PRO A 333 -0.29 7.54 34.79
N GLN A 334 0.33 8.72 34.73
CA GLN A 334 -0.32 10.01 34.84
C GLN A 334 -1.28 10.22 33.65
N PRO A 335 -2.42 10.92 33.87
CA PRO A 335 -3.29 11.32 32.77
C PRO A 335 -2.54 12.15 31.73
N ILE A 336 -2.81 11.89 30.45
CA ILE A 336 -2.22 12.65 29.35
C ILE A 336 -2.74 14.08 29.41
N LYS A 337 -1.83 15.04 29.55
CA LYS A 337 -2.18 16.46 29.54
C LYS A 337 -2.54 16.90 28.13
N ILE A 338 -3.77 17.38 27.95
CA ILE A 338 -4.23 17.92 26.67
C ILE A 338 -3.90 19.42 26.65
N PRO A 339 -3.05 19.89 25.73
CA PRO A 339 -2.76 21.30 25.58
C PRO A 339 -3.95 22.05 24.97
N GLU A 340 -3.90 23.37 25.00
CA GLU A 340 -4.83 24.15 24.20
C GLU A 340 -4.60 23.89 22.70
N PHE A 341 -5.69 23.85 21.93
CA PHE A 341 -5.63 23.71 20.48
C PHE A 341 -4.87 24.87 19.84
N VAL A 342 -3.87 24.53 19.02
CA VAL A 342 -3.09 25.47 18.22
C VAL A 342 -3.29 25.11 16.74
N PRO A 343 -3.80 26.03 15.91
CA PRO A 343 -3.88 25.84 14.46
C PRO A 343 -2.53 25.44 13.85
N GLN A 344 -2.56 24.48 12.92
CA GLN A 344 -1.36 24.14 12.14
C GLN A 344 -1.09 25.22 11.08
N ASP A 345 0.20 25.50 10.83
CA ASP A 345 0.63 26.38 9.75
C ASP A 345 0.36 25.76 8.39
N ASP A 346 0.06 26.61 7.40
CA ASP A 346 -0.12 26.15 6.02
C ASP A 346 1.22 25.66 5.45
N LEU A 347 1.19 24.44 4.89
CA LEU A 347 2.36 23.87 4.24
C LEU A 347 2.61 24.53 2.87
N PRO A 348 3.87 24.69 2.45
CA PRO A 348 4.19 25.06 1.08
C PRO A 348 3.57 24.05 0.12
N ARG A 349 2.83 24.53 -0.88
CA ARG A 349 2.16 23.68 -1.87
C ARG A 349 3.18 23.02 -2.79
N TYR A 350 3.14 21.69 -2.89
CA TYR A 350 3.89 20.95 -3.88
C TYR A 350 3.35 21.33 -5.26
N ASN A 351 4.22 21.57 -6.23
CA ASN A 351 3.80 22.00 -7.56
C ASN A 351 4.04 20.87 -8.55
N LEU A 352 2.96 20.21 -8.99
CA LEU A 352 3.03 19.21 -10.05
C LEU A 352 3.10 19.83 -11.45
N LYS A 353 2.75 21.12 -11.58
CA LYS A 353 2.74 21.87 -12.85
C LYS A 353 4.14 22.37 -13.21
N THR A 354 5.18 21.55 -13.03
CA THR A 354 6.53 21.91 -13.44
C THR A 354 6.73 21.66 -14.93
N GLN A 355 7.03 22.72 -15.69
CA GLN A 355 7.25 22.62 -17.13
C GLN A 355 8.36 21.62 -17.46
N GLY A 356 8.10 20.73 -18.42
CA GLY A 356 9.11 19.85 -19.03
C GLY A 356 9.28 18.47 -18.39
N LYS A 357 8.44 18.07 -17.43
CA LYS A 357 8.41 16.69 -16.91
C LYS A 357 6.98 16.14 -16.94
N PRO A 358 6.72 15.03 -17.65
CA PRO A 358 5.42 14.39 -17.61
C PRO A 358 5.16 13.80 -16.22
N LEU A 359 3.88 13.76 -15.85
CA LEU A 359 3.40 13.05 -14.68
C LEU A 359 3.15 11.59 -15.04
N GLN A 360 3.67 10.64 -14.27
CA GLN A 360 3.41 9.23 -14.47
C GLN A 360 2.24 8.76 -13.61
N VAL A 361 1.21 8.22 -14.25
CA VAL A 361 0.02 7.73 -13.56
C VAL A 361 -0.37 6.37 -14.12
N ILE A 362 -0.59 5.41 -13.22
CA ILE A 362 -1.21 4.12 -13.54
C ILE A 362 -2.72 4.28 -13.29
N VAL A 363 -3.54 3.90 -14.27
CA VAL A 363 -5.00 3.99 -14.18
C VAL A 363 -5.59 2.61 -13.92
N LYS A 364 -6.48 2.50 -12.92
CA LYS A 364 -7.29 1.30 -12.67
C LYS A 364 -8.77 1.68 -12.66
N LEU A 365 -9.59 0.90 -13.33
CA LEU A 365 -11.05 1.03 -13.33
C LEU A 365 -11.65 -0.35 -13.03
N ALA A 366 -12.46 -0.43 -11.97
CA ALA A 366 -13.05 -1.68 -11.54
C ALA A 366 -14.46 -1.46 -10.97
N ASN A 367 -15.27 -2.51 -11.04
CA ASN A 367 -16.58 -2.57 -10.42
C ASN A 367 -16.61 -3.68 -9.38
N ILE A 368 -17.27 -3.42 -8.26
CA ILE A 368 -17.66 -4.44 -7.30
C ILE A 368 -19.16 -4.66 -7.45
N GLU A 369 -19.56 -5.86 -7.86
CA GLU A 369 -20.94 -6.26 -8.10
C GLU A 369 -21.39 -7.29 -7.06
N LEU A 370 -22.58 -7.06 -6.50
CA LEU A 370 -23.23 -7.94 -5.54
C LEU A 370 -24.57 -8.40 -6.10
N THR A 371 -24.87 -9.68 -5.93
CA THR A 371 -26.14 -10.28 -6.34
C THR A 371 -26.88 -10.84 -5.11
N PRO A 372 -28.19 -11.11 -5.20
CA PRO A 372 -28.92 -11.79 -4.13
C PRO A 372 -28.28 -13.12 -3.68
N GLU A 373 -27.63 -13.84 -4.61
CA GLU A 373 -26.92 -15.10 -4.36
C GLU A 373 -25.58 -14.89 -3.67
N ASN A 374 -24.90 -13.77 -3.96
CA ASN A 374 -23.66 -13.37 -3.32
C ASN A 374 -23.75 -11.93 -2.77
N PRO A 375 -24.49 -11.72 -1.66
CA PRO A 375 -24.98 -10.40 -1.25
C PRO A 375 -23.98 -9.61 -0.41
N THR A 376 -22.78 -10.12 -0.19
CA THR A 376 -21.79 -9.53 0.72
C THR A 376 -20.40 -9.57 0.10
N TYR A 377 -19.72 -8.43 0.13
CA TYR A 377 -18.32 -8.28 -0.19
C TYR A 377 -17.48 -8.45 1.08
N GLY A 378 -16.49 -9.34 1.07
CA GLY A 378 -15.66 -9.64 2.25
C GLY A 378 -14.80 -8.47 2.76
N GLY A 379 -14.56 -7.44 1.93
CA GLY A 379 -13.58 -6.39 2.22
C GLY A 379 -12.16 -6.88 1.92
N GLY A 380 -11.23 -5.98 1.58
CA GLY A 380 -9.86 -6.31 1.19
C GLY A 380 -8.95 -6.71 2.36
N THR A 381 -7.69 -7.01 2.05
CA THR A 381 -6.59 -7.12 3.03
C THR A 381 -5.87 -5.78 3.19
N TRP A 382 -5.04 -5.70 4.23
CA TRP A 382 -4.09 -4.61 4.40
C TRP A 382 -2.97 -4.67 3.37
N HIS A 383 -2.84 -3.62 2.55
CA HIS A 383 -1.80 -3.50 1.53
C HIS A 383 -1.42 -2.04 1.22
N VAL A 384 -0.31 -1.87 0.52
CA VAL A 384 0.12 -0.62 -0.13
C VAL A 384 0.11 -0.83 -1.65
N GLU A 385 -0.03 0.23 -2.42
CA GLU A 385 -0.13 0.15 -3.88
C GLU A 385 1.21 -0.16 -4.55
N GLY A 386 1.22 -1.23 -5.37
CA GLY A 386 2.39 -1.63 -6.14
C GLY A 386 3.54 -2.21 -5.32
N MET A 387 4.66 -2.38 -6.01
CA MET A 387 5.97 -2.72 -5.48
C MET A 387 6.94 -1.55 -5.77
N ALA A 388 8.19 -1.66 -5.34
CA ALA A 388 9.19 -0.64 -5.60
C ALA A 388 9.47 -0.41 -7.09
N ASN A 389 9.17 -1.39 -7.97
CA ASN A 389 9.28 -1.20 -9.42
C ASN A 389 8.35 -0.10 -9.96
N GLU A 390 7.16 0.07 -9.37
CA GLU A 390 6.20 1.08 -9.81
C GLU A 390 6.43 2.45 -9.17
N ASN A 391 7.14 2.49 -8.04
CA ASN A 391 7.47 3.72 -7.31
C ASN A 391 6.26 4.63 -7.03
N ILE A 392 5.11 4.03 -6.70
CA ILE A 392 3.87 4.75 -6.39
C ILE A 392 4.03 5.49 -5.07
N ILE A 393 3.74 6.79 -5.08
CA ILE A 393 3.87 7.69 -3.92
C ILE A 393 2.54 8.11 -3.30
N ALA A 394 1.48 8.16 -4.10
CA ALA A 394 0.14 8.50 -3.64
C ALA A 394 -0.92 7.84 -4.52
N THR A 395 -2.12 7.69 -3.97
CA THR A 395 -3.25 7.03 -4.63
C THR A 395 -4.46 7.92 -4.55
N GLY A 396 -5.08 8.17 -5.70
CA GLY A 396 -6.37 8.85 -5.81
C GLY A 396 -7.46 7.87 -6.20
N ILE A 397 -8.61 7.89 -5.52
CA ILE A 397 -9.77 7.04 -5.82
C ILE A 397 -11.01 7.91 -5.99
N TYR A 398 -11.79 7.67 -7.04
CA TYR A 398 -13.09 8.27 -7.29
C TYR A 398 -14.18 7.18 -7.26
N TYR A 399 -15.06 7.24 -6.26
CA TYR A 399 -16.23 6.36 -6.14
C TYR A 399 -17.39 6.89 -6.99
N TYR A 400 -17.32 6.70 -8.30
CA TYR A 400 -18.14 7.45 -9.25
C TYR A 400 -19.58 6.94 -9.39
N ASP A 401 -19.89 5.72 -9.00
CA ASP A 401 -21.25 5.20 -9.07
C ASP A 401 -21.48 4.13 -8.00
N THR A 402 -22.58 4.20 -7.27
CA THR A 402 -22.87 3.25 -6.19
C THR A 402 -24.36 3.09 -6.01
N GLU A 403 -24.83 1.85 -6.00
CA GLU A 403 -26.26 1.54 -5.90
C GLU A 403 -26.49 0.31 -5.01
N ASN A 404 -27.53 0.39 -4.16
CA ASN A 404 -28.03 -0.73 -3.35
C ASN A 404 -26.97 -1.45 -2.49
N ILE A 405 -25.99 -0.73 -1.93
CA ILE A 405 -25.02 -1.28 -0.99
C ILE A 405 -24.97 -0.49 0.31
N SER A 406 -24.60 -1.18 1.40
CA SER A 406 -24.39 -0.56 2.70
C SER A 406 -23.13 0.31 2.70
N ASP A 407 -23.04 1.20 3.68
CA ASP A 407 -21.84 1.99 3.90
C ASP A 407 -20.61 1.10 4.11
N SER A 408 -19.47 1.55 3.58
CA SER A 408 -18.16 0.96 3.82
C SER A 408 -17.11 2.05 4.02
N ARG A 409 -15.98 1.66 4.60
CA ARG A 409 -14.83 2.54 4.82
C ARG A 409 -13.58 2.01 4.14
N LEU A 410 -12.74 2.94 3.70
CA LEU A 410 -11.34 2.71 3.40
C LEU A 410 -10.56 3.02 4.68
N LYS A 411 -10.12 1.98 5.40
CA LYS A 411 -9.33 2.13 6.65
C LYS A 411 -7.86 2.27 6.34
N PHE A 412 -7.14 2.96 7.21
CA PHE A 412 -5.71 3.20 7.11
C PHE A 412 -4.99 2.78 8.40
N ARG A 413 -3.77 2.28 8.25
CA ARG A 413 -2.83 2.05 9.34
C ARG A 413 -1.41 2.39 8.91
N ILE A 414 -0.56 2.62 9.89
CA ILE A 414 0.85 2.95 9.68
C ILE A 414 1.71 2.18 10.66
N GLN A 415 2.85 1.68 10.19
CA GLN A 415 3.88 1.11 11.04
C GLN A 415 4.54 2.18 11.90
N ILE A 416 4.84 1.85 13.15
CA ILE A 416 5.51 2.74 14.10
C ILE A 416 6.83 2.13 14.54
N LYS A 417 7.74 2.98 15.02
CA LYS A 417 8.93 2.49 15.71
C LYS A 417 8.61 2.14 17.15
N GLU A 418 9.53 1.40 17.76
CA GLU A 418 9.45 1.06 19.17
C GLU A 418 9.33 2.35 20.02
N PRO A 419 8.29 2.47 20.87
CA PRO A 419 8.18 3.60 21.77
C PRO A 419 9.39 3.59 22.73
N LYS A 420 9.78 4.74 23.28
CA LYS A 420 10.82 4.80 24.32
C LYS A 420 10.16 4.59 25.68
N TYR A 421 10.53 3.54 26.41
CA TYR A 421 9.91 3.12 27.67
C TYR A 421 10.93 2.53 28.66
N GLU A 422 10.53 2.41 29.93
CA GLU A 422 11.31 1.71 30.96
C GLU A 422 11.21 0.19 30.76
N GLN A 423 12.25 -0.57 31.13
CA GLN A 423 12.26 -2.01 30.93
C GLN A 423 11.08 -2.68 31.67
N SER A 424 10.33 -3.53 30.96
CA SER A 424 9.13 -4.22 31.49
C SER A 424 7.95 -3.30 31.83
N ASP A 425 7.90 -2.11 31.24
CA ASP A 425 6.80 -1.15 31.43
C ASP A 425 5.71 -1.26 30.34
N ASP A 426 4.96 -2.37 30.36
CA ASP A 426 3.85 -2.59 29.43
C ASP A 426 2.67 -1.64 29.72
N ARG A 427 2.44 -1.29 30.98
CA ARG A 427 1.35 -0.40 31.39
C ARG A 427 1.54 1.03 30.90
N GLY A 428 2.77 1.54 30.96
CA GLY A 428 3.08 2.89 30.48
C GLY A 428 2.94 3.01 28.98
N THR A 429 3.44 2.01 28.24
CA THR A 429 3.34 1.96 26.77
C THR A 429 1.90 1.75 26.30
N GLU A 430 1.14 0.87 26.94
CA GLU A 430 -0.28 0.66 26.67
C GLU A 430 -1.09 1.95 26.90
N HIS A 431 -0.84 2.64 28.01
CA HIS A 431 -1.53 3.88 28.36
C HIS A 431 -1.24 5.02 27.38
N LEU A 432 0.02 5.20 27.00
CA LEU A 432 0.42 6.33 26.15
C LEU A 432 0.17 6.09 24.67
N TYR A 433 0.44 4.88 24.18
CA TYR A 433 0.49 4.60 22.75
C TYR A 433 -0.52 3.54 22.32
N GLY A 434 -1.14 2.84 23.27
CA GLY A 434 -2.10 1.76 22.98
C GLY A 434 -1.44 0.46 22.53
N VAL A 435 -0.14 0.29 22.76
CA VAL A 435 0.63 -0.91 22.38
C VAL A 435 1.31 -1.51 23.61
N MET A 436 1.32 -2.83 23.71
CA MET A 436 1.97 -3.63 24.76
C MET A 436 3.09 -4.46 24.17
N ASN A 437 4.01 -4.95 25.01
CA ASN A 437 5.02 -5.92 24.57
C ASN A 437 4.37 -7.07 23.79
N GLU A 438 5.06 -7.51 22.73
CA GLU A 438 4.63 -8.50 21.73
C GLU A 438 3.51 -8.06 20.77
N ASP A 439 2.84 -6.91 21.00
CA ASP A 439 1.91 -6.35 20.02
C ASP A 439 2.64 -5.95 18.74
N ALA A 440 1.89 -5.94 17.62
CA ALA A 440 2.35 -5.36 16.37
C ALA A 440 2.66 -3.86 16.54
N LEU A 441 3.83 -3.43 16.05
CA LEU A 441 4.21 -2.02 15.99
C LEU A 441 3.46 -1.27 14.87
N VAL A 442 2.14 -1.18 15.02
CA VAL A 442 1.22 -0.56 14.07
C VAL A 442 0.19 0.31 14.78
N GLN A 443 -0.15 1.45 14.18
CA GLN A 443 -1.24 2.31 14.64
C GLN A 443 -2.31 2.46 13.56
N TYR A 444 -3.57 2.25 13.95
CA TYR A 444 -4.72 2.46 13.10
C TYR A 444 -5.08 3.95 13.07
N LEU A 445 -5.25 4.50 11.87
CA LEU A 445 -5.47 5.93 11.63
C LEU A 445 -6.94 6.28 11.36
N ASP A 446 -7.87 5.38 11.70
CA ASP A 446 -9.28 5.39 11.29
C ASP A 446 -9.46 5.18 9.76
N GLY A 447 -10.58 5.60 9.18
CA GLY A 447 -10.88 5.43 7.77
C GLY A 447 -11.84 6.46 7.21
N ILE A 448 -11.95 6.50 5.89
CA ILE A 448 -12.80 7.42 5.15
C ILE A 448 -13.99 6.65 4.59
N MET A 449 -15.20 7.19 4.72
CA MET A 449 -16.40 6.57 4.17
C MET A 449 -16.37 6.60 2.63
N THR A 450 -16.75 5.49 1.99
CA THR A 450 -16.63 5.25 0.53
C THR A 450 -17.98 5.42 -0.17
N GLN A 451 -18.58 6.60 0.02
CA GLN A 451 -19.87 6.96 -0.56
C GLN A 451 -19.74 7.40 -2.02
N GLN A 452 -20.87 7.43 -2.74
CA GLN A 452 -20.93 7.92 -4.11
C GLN A 452 -20.42 9.35 -4.24
N ASP A 453 -19.76 9.62 -5.36
CA ASP A 453 -19.26 10.91 -5.79
C ASP A 453 -18.19 11.53 -4.87
N ARG A 454 -17.54 10.67 -4.07
CA ARG A 454 -16.41 11.04 -3.24
C ARG A 454 -15.09 10.72 -3.94
N CYS A 455 -14.22 11.73 -3.99
CA CYS A 455 -12.81 11.60 -4.33
C CYS A 455 -11.98 11.51 -3.05
N VAL A 456 -10.98 10.63 -3.02
CA VAL A 456 -10.03 10.47 -1.91
C VAL A 456 -8.63 10.44 -2.47
N VAL A 457 -7.68 11.12 -1.83
CA VAL A 457 -6.24 10.98 -2.10
C VAL A 457 -5.51 10.70 -0.81
N PHE A 458 -4.64 9.70 -0.81
CA PHE A 458 -3.85 9.29 0.35
C PHE A 458 -2.41 8.94 -0.06
N PRO A 459 -1.44 9.10 0.85
CA PRO A 459 -0.05 8.79 0.57
C PRO A 459 0.16 7.27 0.63
N ASN A 460 1.01 6.73 -0.24
CA ASN A 460 1.22 5.28 -0.31
C ASN A 460 2.03 4.71 0.87
N ILE A 461 2.51 5.58 1.77
CA ILE A 461 3.11 5.18 3.06
C ILE A 461 2.07 4.68 4.08
N TYR A 462 0.78 4.88 3.80
CA TYR A 462 -0.31 4.31 4.59
C TYR A 462 -0.75 2.99 3.98
N GLN A 463 -0.69 1.96 4.80
CA GLN A 463 -1.34 0.71 4.44
C GLN A 463 -2.84 0.90 4.59
N HIS A 464 -3.60 0.38 3.64
CA HIS A 464 -5.04 0.59 3.60
C HIS A 464 -5.80 -0.71 3.38
N GLN A 465 -7.08 -0.68 3.73
CA GLN A 465 -7.98 -1.81 3.64
C GLN A 465 -9.41 -1.34 3.39
N VAL A 466 -10.03 -1.82 2.32
CA VAL A 466 -11.47 -1.64 2.09
C VAL A 466 -12.23 -2.56 3.04
N GLN A 467 -13.20 -2.03 3.78
CA GLN A 467 -14.02 -2.81 4.70
C GLN A 467 -15.13 -3.57 3.97
N THR A 468 -15.66 -4.61 4.62
CA THR A 468 -16.85 -5.35 4.14
C THR A 468 -18.05 -4.43 3.91
N PHE A 469 -18.92 -4.82 2.99
CA PHE A 469 -20.25 -4.24 2.77
C PHE A 469 -21.17 -5.26 2.11
N GLY A 470 -22.48 -5.02 2.12
CA GLY A 470 -23.45 -5.90 1.48
C GLY A 470 -24.63 -5.15 0.89
N LEU A 471 -25.55 -5.90 0.29
CA LEU A 471 -26.78 -5.35 -0.26
C LEU A 471 -27.67 -4.75 0.83
N VAL A 472 -28.22 -3.56 0.58
CA VAL A 472 -29.25 -2.95 1.46
C VAL A 472 -30.58 -3.68 1.26
N ASP A 473 -31.04 -3.75 0.02
CA ASP A 473 -32.14 -4.61 -0.41
C ASP A 473 -31.54 -5.89 -1.00
N ARG A 474 -31.55 -6.97 -0.19
CA ARG A 474 -31.01 -8.29 -0.57
C ARG A 474 -31.75 -8.96 -1.73
N THR A 475 -32.89 -8.43 -2.16
CA THR A 475 -33.67 -8.98 -3.29
C THR A 475 -33.24 -8.44 -4.65
N LYS A 476 -32.40 -7.41 -4.67
CA LYS A 476 -31.93 -6.74 -5.89
C LYS A 476 -30.41 -6.73 -5.94
N PRO A 477 -29.80 -6.75 -7.14
CA PRO A 477 -28.37 -6.54 -7.26
C PRO A 477 -27.97 -5.14 -6.80
N GLY A 478 -26.68 -4.95 -6.55
CA GLY A 478 -26.09 -3.67 -6.15
C GLY A 478 -24.62 -3.63 -6.53
N PHE A 479 -24.04 -2.43 -6.57
CA PHE A 479 -22.67 -2.26 -7.02
C PHE A 479 -21.97 -1.05 -6.41
N ARG A 480 -20.63 -1.07 -6.46
CA ARG A 480 -19.74 0.07 -6.28
C ARG A 480 -18.76 0.12 -7.45
N LYS A 481 -18.70 1.24 -8.15
CA LYS A 481 -17.75 1.45 -9.25
C LYS A 481 -16.69 2.47 -8.85
N LEU A 482 -15.44 2.19 -9.19
CA LEU A 482 -14.31 3.03 -8.80
C LEU A 482 -13.31 3.25 -9.94
N LEU A 483 -12.74 4.46 -9.95
CA LEU A 483 -11.61 4.86 -10.78
C LEU A 483 -10.46 5.20 -9.85
N ALA A 484 -9.30 4.58 -10.05
CA ALA A 484 -8.10 4.83 -9.28
C ALA A 484 -6.97 5.38 -10.17
N PHE A 485 -6.24 6.34 -9.62
CA PHE A 485 -5.01 6.91 -10.16
C PHE A 485 -3.89 6.62 -9.17
N PHE A 486 -2.93 5.78 -9.56
CA PHE A 486 -1.72 5.56 -8.79
C PHE A 486 -0.64 6.51 -9.32
N LEU A 487 -0.30 7.51 -8.52
CA LEU A 487 0.69 8.50 -8.86
C LEU A 487 2.09 7.94 -8.61
N VAL A 488 2.88 7.82 -9.66
CA VAL A 488 4.31 7.48 -9.58
C VAL A 488 5.09 8.69 -9.11
N ASN A 489 6.16 8.47 -8.34
CA ASN A 489 7.02 9.53 -7.82
C ASN A 489 7.53 10.47 -8.96
N PRO A 490 7.12 11.75 -8.97
CA PRO A 490 7.53 12.70 -10.01
C PRO A 490 9.04 12.99 -10.04
N GLU A 491 9.76 12.66 -8.97
CA GLU A 491 11.21 12.88 -8.86
C GLU A 491 12.02 11.71 -9.42
N ASP A 492 11.43 10.51 -9.51
CA ASP A 492 12.09 9.28 -9.96
C ASP A 492 11.15 8.42 -10.84
N PRO A 493 10.97 8.81 -12.11
CA PRO A 493 10.08 8.12 -13.03
C PRO A 493 10.59 6.73 -13.41
N VAL A 494 9.65 5.85 -13.75
CA VAL A 494 9.85 4.43 -14.12
C VAL A 494 9.54 4.21 -15.61
N LEU A 495 9.75 2.99 -16.11
CA LEU A 495 9.44 2.64 -17.52
C LEU A 495 7.94 2.76 -17.79
N SER A 496 7.54 3.54 -18.80
CA SER A 496 6.15 3.86 -19.13
C SER A 496 5.70 3.32 -20.49
N THR A 497 4.40 3.45 -20.78
CA THR A 497 3.80 3.16 -22.08
C THR A 497 4.31 4.07 -23.22
N THR A 498 5.10 5.10 -22.93
CA THR A 498 5.77 5.91 -23.96
C THR A 498 6.90 5.14 -24.65
N PHE A 499 7.54 4.20 -23.95
CA PHE A 499 8.66 3.39 -24.47
C PHE A 499 8.31 1.90 -24.59
N VAL A 500 7.11 1.51 -24.15
CA VAL A 500 6.59 0.16 -24.29
C VAL A 500 5.41 0.20 -25.24
N PRO A 501 5.56 -0.28 -26.49
CA PRO A 501 4.45 -0.39 -27.43
C PRO A 501 3.33 -1.30 -26.88
N PRO A 502 2.10 -1.17 -27.40
CA PRO A 502 1.01 -2.06 -27.02
C PRO A 502 1.39 -3.53 -27.23
N GLN A 503 1.00 -4.36 -26.26
CA GLN A 503 1.38 -5.77 -26.18
C GLN A 503 0.25 -6.70 -26.63
N GLN A 504 -0.96 -6.14 -26.82
CA GLN A 504 -2.18 -6.86 -27.15
C GLN A 504 -2.16 -7.34 -28.60
N LYS A 505 -2.18 -8.65 -28.83
CA LYS A 505 -2.24 -9.25 -30.19
C LYS A 505 -3.47 -8.78 -30.97
N GLU A 506 -4.59 -8.55 -30.30
CA GLU A 506 -5.83 -8.05 -30.93
C GLU A 506 -5.76 -6.59 -31.39
N TRP A 507 -4.84 -5.77 -30.86
CA TRP A 507 -4.63 -4.39 -31.31
C TRP A 507 -3.66 -4.33 -32.49
N ASP A 508 -2.98 -5.44 -32.77
CA ASP A 508 -2.07 -5.56 -33.87
C ASP A 508 -2.83 -5.64 -35.19
N ASN A 509 -2.99 -4.47 -35.80
CA ASN A 509 -3.69 -4.33 -37.06
C ASN A 509 -2.84 -4.74 -38.26
N ARG A 510 -1.73 -5.50 -38.06
CA ARG A 510 -0.70 -5.91 -39.03
C ARG A 510 -1.04 -5.52 -40.46
N ILE A 511 -0.86 -4.23 -40.72
CA ILE A 511 -1.12 -3.59 -42.01
C ILE A 511 -0.26 -4.25 -43.09
N PHE A 512 0.90 -4.79 -42.67
CA PHE A 512 1.75 -5.61 -43.51
C PHE A 512 1.05 -6.86 -44.04
N LEU A 513 0.25 -7.61 -43.24
CA LEU A 513 -0.51 -8.76 -43.77
C LEU A 513 -1.44 -8.35 -44.91
N ALA A 514 -2.04 -7.15 -44.86
CA ALA A 514 -2.81 -6.61 -45.97
C ALA A 514 -1.91 -6.27 -47.19
N GLU A 515 -0.71 -5.70 -46.98
CA GLU A 515 0.24 -5.38 -48.06
C GLU A 515 0.92 -6.61 -48.70
N VAL A 516 1.11 -7.70 -47.94
CA VAL A 516 1.59 -9.00 -48.46
C VAL A 516 0.45 -9.96 -48.80
N SER A 517 -0.81 -9.64 -48.50
CA SER A 517 -1.96 -10.49 -48.84
C SER A 517 -2.10 -10.71 -50.34
N ASP A 518 -1.73 -9.69 -51.13
CA ASP A 518 -1.69 -9.78 -52.59
C ASP A 518 -0.48 -10.59 -53.11
N LYS A 519 0.49 -10.90 -52.26
CA LYS A 519 1.77 -11.55 -52.62
C LYS A 519 1.90 -13.00 -52.14
N PHE A 520 1.09 -13.43 -51.17
CA PHE A 520 1.16 -14.78 -50.60
C PHE A 520 -0.23 -15.42 -50.47
N PRO A 521 -0.36 -16.74 -50.65
CA PRO A 521 -1.60 -17.46 -50.37
C PRO A 521 -2.03 -17.30 -48.90
N PRO A 522 -3.34 -17.28 -48.60
CA PRO A 522 -3.88 -17.17 -47.24
C PRO A 522 -3.30 -18.21 -46.27
N GLU A 523 -2.98 -19.40 -46.77
CA GLU A 523 -2.40 -20.50 -45.98
C GLU A 523 -1.00 -20.14 -45.45
N ILE A 524 -0.16 -19.50 -46.27
CA ILE A 524 1.19 -19.07 -45.88
C ILE A 524 1.13 -17.91 -44.90
N LEU A 525 0.19 -16.98 -45.08
CA LEU A 525 -0.02 -15.88 -44.14
C LEU A 525 -0.49 -16.39 -42.78
N CYS A 526 -1.33 -17.42 -42.77
CA CYS A 526 -1.76 -18.10 -41.55
C CYS A 526 -0.60 -18.84 -40.87
N GLU A 527 0.24 -19.56 -41.63
CA GLU A 527 1.45 -20.19 -41.06
C GLU A 527 2.45 -19.16 -40.52
N ILE A 528 2.66 -18.04 -41.23
CA ILE A 528 3.52 -16.95 -40.73
C ILE A 528 2.96 -16.39 -39.43
N ASP A 529 1.66 -16.10 -39.35
CA ASP A 529 1.02 -15.60 -38.12
C ASP A 529 1.11 -16.59 -36.95
N GLN A 530 1.02 -17.90 -37.23
CA GLN A 530 1.23 -18.95 -36.22
C GLN A 530 2.68 -19.06 -35.75
N LEU A 531 3.64 -18.67 -36.59
CA LEU A 531 5.07 -18.64 -36.26
C LEU A 531 5.51 -17.33 -35.57
N VAL A 532 4.71 -16.26 -35.64
CA VAL A 532 5.03 -15.01 -34.96
C VAL A 532 4.67 -15.11 -33.48
N ASP A 533 5.72 -15.25 -32.68
CA ASP A 533 5.68 -15.33 -31.22
C ASP A 533 5.43 -13.97 -30.52
N TRP A 534 4.83 -12.99 -31.21
CA TRP A 534 4.52 -11.65 -30.68
C TRP A 534 3.49 -10.96 -31.58
N PRO A 535 2.51 -10.20 -31.07
CA PRO A 535 2.30 -9.80 -29.66
C PRO A 535 1.59 -10.85 -28.79
N MET A 536 1.43 -10.51 -27.50
CA MET A 536 0.85 -11.36 -26.46
C MET A 536 -0.66 -11.51 -26.66
N ASP A 537 -1.15 -12.75 -26.68
CA ASP A 537 -2.58 -13.03 -26.67
C ASP A 537 -3.20 -12.87 -25.27
N LEU A 538 -4.53 -12.81 -25.18
CA LEU A 538 -5.23 -12.58 -23.92
C LEU A 538 -4.98 -13.70 -22.90
N GLU A 539 -4.85 -14.95 -23.35
CA GLU A 539 -4.66 -16.08 -22.45
C GLU A 539 -3.22 -16.11 -21.90
N GLU A 540 -2.23 -15.71 -22.69
CA GLU A 540 -0.86 -15.44 -22.22
C GLU A 540 -0.84 -14.30 -21.20
N ALA A 541 -1.53 -13.19 -21.49
CA ALA A 541 -1.63 -12.07 -20.55
C ALA A 541 -2.28 -12.45 -19.21
N LYS A 542 -3.33 -13.29 -19.24
CA LYS A 542 -3.97 -13.83 -18.04
C LYS A 542 -3.04 -14.74 -17.23
N ARG A 543 -2.23 -15.58 -17.90
CA ARG A 543 -1.22 -16.41 -17.21
C ARG A 543 -0.19 -15.53 -16.49
N HIS A 544 0.34 -14.51 -17.15
CA HIS A 544 1.27 -13.57 -16.52
C HIS A 544 0.61 -12.78 -15.37
N ARG A 545 -0.66 -12.39 -15.52
CA ARG A 545 -1.42 -11.79 -14.43
C ARG A 545 -1.50 -12.71 -13.22
N GLU A 546 -1.82 -13.99 -13.39
CA GLU A 546 -1.86 -14.95 -12.28
C GLU A 546 -0.50 -15.13 -11.60
N GLU A 547 0.59 -15.16 -12.37
CA GLU A 547 1.95 -15.21 -11.81
C GLU A 547 2.29 -13.95 -11.01
N LEU A 548 2.00 -12.78 -11.57
CA LEU A 548 2.18 -11.49 -10.91
C LEU A 548 1.36 -11.43 -9.61
N MET A 549 0.11 -11.88 -9.64
CA MET A 549 -0.76 -11.88 -8.45
C MET A 549 -0.23 -12.82 -7.36
N LYS A 550 0.28 -14.01 -7.72
CA LYS A 550 0.93 -14.92 -6.76
C LYS A 550 2.17 -14.30 -6.13
N GLU A 551 2.99 -13.61 -6.93
CA GLU A 551 4.17 -12.88 -6.45
C GLU A 551 3.77 -11.76 -5.49
N ARG A 552 2.75 -10.96 -5.85
CA ARG A 552 2.23 -9.88 -5.00
C ARG A 552 1.59 -10.37 -3.71
N ARG A 553 1.05 -11.60 -3.68
CA ARG A 553 0.58 -12.22 -2.44
C ARG A 553 1.68 -12.46 -1.44
N TYR A 554 2.69 -13.19 -1.89
CA TYR A 554 3.85 -13.46 -1.06
C TYR A 554 4.51 -12.16 -0.58
N PHE A 555 4.58 -11.16 -1.46
CA PHE A 555 5.09 -9.85 -1.14
C PHE A 555 4.28 -9.14 -0.04
N SER A 556 2.95 -9.04 -0.19
CA SER A 556 2.08 -8.37 0.78
C SER A 556 2.11 -9.06 2.14
N GLU A 557 2.15 -10.39 2.18
CA GLU A 557 2.30 -11.18 3.43
C GLU A 557 3.65 -10.89 4.10
N THR A 558 4.72 -10.79 3.30
CA THR A 558 6.06 -10.44 3.80
C THR A 558 6.07 -9.03 4.38
N ILE A 559 5.50 -8.05 3.68
CA ILE A 559 5.38 -6.67 4.19
C ILE A 559 4.56 -6.61 5.47
N ASN A 560 3.42 -7.29 5.50
CA ASN A 560 2.59 -7.36 6.68
C ASN A 560 3.39 -7.92 7.86
N THR A 561 4.03 -9.06 7.70
CA THR A 561 4.72 -9.76 8.80
C THR A 561 6.02 -9.07 9.22
N GLU A 562 6.84 -8.63 8.27
CA GLU A 562 8.21 -8.18 8.53
C GLU A 562 8.30 -6.68 8.83
N LEU A 563 7.33 -5.87 8.36
CA LEU A 563 7.36 -4.41 8.52
C LEU A 563 6.22 -3.88 9.39
N PHE A 564 4.97 -4.14 9.00
CA PHE A 564 3.81 -3.55 9.68
C PHE A 564 3.50 -4.25 11.00
N GLU A 565 3.55 -5.57 11.03
CA GLU A 565 3.17 -6.41 12.19
C GLU A 565 4.40 -6.92 12.94
N ARG A 566 5.52 -6.21 12.78
CA ARG A 566 6.76 -6.50 13.51
C ARG A 566 6.47 -6.42 15.02
N PRO A 567 6.81 -7.48 15.79
CA PRO A 567 6.44 -7.54 17.19
C PRO A 567 7.26 -6.51 17.97
N PHE A 568 6.60 -5.86 18.93
CA PHE A 568 7.26 -5.06 19.94
C PHE A 568 8.07 -6.02 20.85
N ASN A 569 9.40 -6.05 20.73
CA ASN A 569 10.23 -6.98 21.51
C ASN A 569 11.48 -6.30 22.12
N PRO A 570 11.55 -6.15 23.46
CA PRO A 570 12.68 -5.51 24.16
C PRO A 570 14.04 -6.20 23.99
N SER A 571 14.06 -7.48 23.61
CA SER A 571 15.28 -8.32 23.65
C SER A 571 16.03 -8.43 22.32
N LEU A 572 15.41 -8.04 21.20
CA LEU A 572 15.98 -8.17 19.86
C LEU A 572 17.00 -7.07 19.51
N LEU A 573 17.02 -5.95 20.23
CA LEU A 573 17.98 -4.86 20.04
C LEU A 573 19.44 -5.25 20.33
N ARG A 574 19.70 -6.30 21.13
CA ARG A 574 21.07 -6.85 21.28
C ARG A 574 21.53 -7.72 20.11
N ARG A 575 20.62 -8.13 19.20
CA ARG A 575 20.94 -8.93 18.01
C ARG A 575 20.90 -8.14 16.71
N GLN A 576 20.04 -7.11 16.60
CA GLN A 576 19.89 -6.36 15.37
C GLN A 576 20.96 -5.27 15.17
N SER A 577 21.50 -4.65 16.23
CA SER A 577 22.64 -3.70 16.08
C SER A 577 23.98 -4.39 15.75
N ARG A 578 24.02 -5.73 15.74
CA ARG A 578 25.18 -6.54 15.33
C ARG A 578 24.92 -7.47 14.14
N ARG A 579 23.73 -7.44 13.53
CA ARG A 579 23.48 -8.06 12.23
C ARG A 579 23.53 -6.97 11.16
N SER A 580 24.74 -6.50 10.88
CA SER A 580 25.10 -6.40 9.47
C SER A 580 24.91 -7.81 8.89
N TYR A 581 23.90 -8.02 8.06
CA TYR A 581 23.90 -9.18 7.18
C TYR A 581 24.99 -8.94 6.12
N ALA A 582 26.24 -9.08 6.55
CA ALA A 582 27.36 -9.26 5.65
C ALA A 582 27.23 -10.68 5.06
N PHE A 583 26.48 -10.81 3.97
CA PHE A 583 26.82 -11.82 2.99
C PHE A 583 28.14 -11.38 2.35
N ASN A 584 29.25 -11.81 2.96
CA ASN A 584 30.58 -11.71 2.37
C ASN A 584 30.61 -12.61 1.13
N TYR A 585 30.35 -12.05 -0.04
CA TYR A 585 31.10 -12.44 -1.23
C TYR A 585 32.41 -11.66 -1.20
N SER A 586 33.50 -12.35 -0.89
CA SER A 586 34.84 -11.76 -0.95
C SER A 586 35.22 -11.48 -2.40
N CYS A 587 35.06 -10.23 -2.83
CA CYS A 587 35.91 -9.68 -3.88
C CYS A 587 37.20 -9.17 -3.23
N ALA A 588 38.33 -9.72 -3.69
CA ALA A 588 39.66 -9.41 -3.19
C ALA A 588 40.05 -7.93 -3.43
N PRO A 589 40.81 -7.30 -2.53
CA PRO A 589 41.20 -5.90 -2.66
C PRO A 589 42.42 -5.71 -3.57
N THR A 590 42.34 -4.70 -4.43
CA THR A 590 43.47 -4.07 -5.11
C THR A 590 44.07 -2.98 -4.22
N THR A 591 45.36 -3.06 -3.88
CA THR A 591 46.24 -1.88 -3.72
C THR A 591 47.69 -2.25 -4.04
N GLU A 592 48.34 -1.32 -4.74
CA GLU A 592 49.68 -1.34 -5.33
C GLU A 592 50.83 -1.53 -4.32
N GLY A 593 51.96 -2.08 -4.80
CA GLY A 593 53.21 -2.12 -4.03
C GLY A 593 54.33 -2.96 -4.65
N SER A 594 54.91 -2.48 -5.75
CA SER A 594 56.32 -2.58 -6.21
C SER A 594 57.17 -3.87 -6.07
N VAL A 595 57.98 -4.07 -7.13
CA VAL A 595 59.24 -4.85 -7.27
C VAL A 595 59.10 -6.22 -7.97
N GLY A 596 59.46 -6.25 -9.27
CA GLY A 596 59.71 -7.49 -10.04
C GLY A 596 61.15 -8.00 -9.85
N PRO A 597 61.77 -8.72 -10.82
CA PRO A 597 61.27 -9.53 -11.93
C PRO A 597 61.71 -11.02 -11.77
N PHE A 598 61.39 -11.92 -12.71
CA PHE A 598 62.33 -12.86 -13.36
C PHE A 598 61.62 -14.01 -14.13
N LYS A 599 61.66 -13.87 -15.46
CA LYS A 599 62.13 -14.79 -16.52
C LYS A 599 61.53 -16.20 -16.74
N HIS A 600 61.27 -16.40 -18.05
CA HIS A 600 61.38 -17.61 -18.90
C HIS A 600 60.30 -18.70 -18.74
N SER A 601 59.81 -19.39 -19.76
CA SER A 601 59.95 -19.33 -21.24
C SER A 601 59.11 -20.47 -21.86
N VAL A 602 58.43 -20.17 -22.98
CA VAL A 602 58.48 -20.96 -24.25
C VAL A 602 57.78 -22.34 -24.32
N GLN A 603 56.65 -22.33 -25.03
CA GLN A 603 56.23 -23.17 -26.18
C GLN A 603 55.63 -24.59 -26.03
N ASN A 604 54.40 -24.66 -26.56
CA ASN A 604 53.91 -25.50 -27.67
C ASN A 604 53.10 -26.80 -27.42
N LYS A 605 51.84 -26.71 -27.92
CA LYS A 605 51.06 -27.68 -28.73
C LYS A 605 50.27 -28.82 -28.04
N GLN A 606 48.96 -28.52 -27.82
CA GLN A 606 47.68 -29.27 -28.03
C GLN A 606 47.65 -30.82 -28.16
N PRO A 607 46.52 -31.54 -27.90
CA PRO A 607 45.30 -31.23 -27.10
C PRO A 607 44.86 -32.39 -26.16
N ILE A 608 44.43 -32.10 -24.93
CA ILE A 608 43.77 -33.06 -23.99
C ILE A 608 42.31 -32.67 -23.66
N GLU A 609 41.81 -31.58 -24.23
CA GLU A 609 40.51 -30.99 -23.88
C GLU A 609 39.28 -31.85 -24.21
N LEU A 610 39.43 -33.01 -24.88
CA LEU A 610 38.31 -33.93 -25.14
C LEU A 610 38.09 -35.01 -24.06
N VAL A 611 38.95 -35.11 -23.05
CA VAL A 611 38.83 -36.12 -21.97
C VAL A 611 38.40 -35.51 -20.64
N ASP A 612 38.71 -34.23 -20.38
CA ASP A 612 38.24 -33.53 -19.17
C ASP A 612 36.78 -33.04 -19.26
N GLU A 613 36.25 -32.86 -20.47
CA GLU A 613 34.85 -32.45 -20.68
C GLU A 613 33.84 -33.59 -20.42
N ILE A 614 34.29 -34.85 -20.43
CA ILE A 614 33.47 -36.03 -20.09
C ILE A 614 33.47 -36.32 -18.57
N LEU A 615 34.47 -35.84 -17.82
CA LEU A 615 34.56 -36.03 -16.36
C LEU A 615 33.95 -34.89 -15.54
N SER A 616 33.50 -33.79 -16.17
CA SER A 616 32.77 -32.70 -15.50
C SER A 616 31.25 -32.94 -15.41
N MET A 617 30.72 -33.97 -16.10
CA MET A 617 29.28 -34.31 -16.15
C MET A 617 28.86 -35.44 -15.19
N ALA A 618 29.68 -35.80 -14.20
CA ALA A 618 29.31 -36.79 -13.18
C ALA A 618 28.98 -36.09 -11.85
N ASP A 619 27.70 -36.14 -11.45
CA ASP A 619 27.22 -35.71 -10.13
C ASP A 619 28.11 -36.27 -9.02
N ARG A 620 28.86 -35.39 -8.35
CA ARG A 620 29.61 -35.83 -7.16
C ARG A 620 28.63 -36.14 -6.04
N PRO A 621 28.85 -37.22 -5.28
CA PRO A 621 28.03 -37.52 -4.12
C PRO A 621 28.12 -36.38 -3.11
N LEU A 622 26.95 -35.87 -2.73
CA LEU A 622 26.75 -34.78 -1.80
C LEU A 622 27.50 -35.05 -0.48
N ASN A 623 28.35 -34.13 -0.03
CA ASN A 623 29.07 -34.34 1.23
C ASN A 623 28.15 -34.13 2.45
N LEU A 624 28.55 -34.63 3.62
CA LEU A 624 27.70 -34.60 4.82
C LEU A 624 27.33 -33.18 5.29
N GLU A 625 28.18 -32.19 5.04
CA GLU A 625 27.86 -30.79 5.37
C GLU A 625 26.83 -30.21 4.40
N GLU A 626 26.99 -30.45 3.10
CA GLU A 626 26.01 -30.06 2.07
C GLU A 626 24.66 -30.74 2.33
N ALA A 627 24.66 -32.02 2.69
CA ALA A 627 23.45 -32.76 3.06
C ALA A 627 22.76 -32.16 4.28
N LYS A 628 23.53 -31.75 5.30
CA LYS A 628 22.97 -31.10 6.50
C LYS A 628 22.43 -29.70 6.19
N LYS A 629 23.08 -28.95 5.30
CA LYS A 629 22.65 -27.63 4.86
C LYS A 629 21.34 -27.72 4.08
N LEU A 630 21.28 -28.58 3.06
CA LEU A 630 20.08 -28.84 2.27
C LEU A 630 18.94 -29.40 3.13
N ARG A 631 19.24 -30.30 4.07
CA ARG A 631 18.22 -30.78 5.04
C ARG A 631 17.64 -29.65 5.90
N LYS A 632 18.46 -28.67 6.29
CA LYS A 632 18.02 -27.53 7.11
C LYS A 632 17.21 -26.53 6.27
N GLU A 633 17.60 -26.29 5.03
CA GLU A 633 16.85 -25.50 4.05
C GLU A 633 15.48 -26.14 3.79
N LEU A 634 15.46 -27.44 3.52
CA LEU A 634 14.23 -28.21 3.24
C LEU A 634 13.33 -28.36 4.48
N MET A 635 13.89 -28.39 5.70
CA MET A 635 13.11 -28.31 6.95
C MET A 635 12.50 -26.94 7.19
N ASN A 636 13.20 -25.85 6.86
CA ASN A 636 12.64 -24.50 6.95
C ASN A 636 11.51 -24.31 5.92
N GLU A 637 11.73 -24.78 4.69
CA GLU A 637 10.75 -24.77 3.62
C GLU A 637 9.52 -25.61 3.99
N ARG A 638 9.70 -26.81 4.56
CA ARG A 638 8.60 -27.63 5.08
C ARG A 638 7.89 -27.01 6.27
N LYS A 639 8.58 -26.35 7.20
CA LYS A 639 7.94 -25.67 8.33
C LYS A 639 7.04 -24.53 7.84
N TYR A 640 7.43 -23.85 6.76
CA TYR A 640 6.63 -22.84 6.09
C TYR A 640 5.43 -23.47 5.34
N LEU A 641 5.65 -24.55 4.57
CA LEU A 641 4.60 -25.26 3.85
C LEU A 641 3.57 -25.97 4.75
N VAL A 642 3.97 -26.49 5.91
CA VAL A 642 3.04 -27.12 6.88
C VAL A 642 2.16 -26.07 7.56
N LYS A 643 2.68 -24.86 7.79
CA LYS A 643 1.86 -23.72 8.22
C LYS A 643 0.84 -23.35 7.14
N ASN A 644 1.23 -23.39 5.86
CA ASN A 644 0.33 -23.15 4.72
C ASN A 644 -0.77 -24.20 4.59
N LEU A 645 -0.47 -25.49 4.77
CA LEU A 645 -1.49 -26.57 4.74
C LEU A 645 -2.54 -26.47 5.85
N THR A 646 -2.22 -25.83 6.97
CA THR A 646 -3.16 -25.64 8.08
C THR A 646 -4.14 -24.49 7.78
N VAL A 647 -3.67 -23.46 7.06
CA VAL A 647 -4.48 -22.31 6.61
C VAL A 647 -5.31 -22.65 5.37
N ASP A 648 -4.76 -23.41 4.42
CA ASP A 648 -5.43 -23.79 3.16
C ASP A 648 -6.72 -24.60 3.35
N VAL A 649 -6.86 -25.31 4.49
CA VAL A 649 -7.99 -26.22 4.77
C VAL A 649 -9.08 -25.59 5.63
N PHE A 650 -8.77 -24.60 6.50
CA PHE A 650 -9.74 -24.13 7.50
C PHE A 650 -9.98 -22.61 7.52
N GLU A 651 -9.13 -21.75 6.95
CA GLU A 651 -9.29 -20.29 7.05
C GLU A 651 -8.80 -19.57 5.77
N ARG A 652 -9.72 -19.11 4.90
CA ARG A 652 -9.39 -18.35 3.68
C ARG A 652 -9.80 -16.87 3.81
N PRO A 653 -8.85 -15.91 3.99
CA PRO A 653 -9.10 -14.46 3.90
C PRO A 653 -8.85 -13.84 2.49
N PHE A 654 -9.40 -12.63 2.23
CA PHE A 654 -9.67 -11.98 0.92
C PHE A 654 -8.87 -10.66 0.69
N TYR A 655 -8.49 -10.31 -0.58
CA TYR A 655 -7.56 -9.21 -0.97
C TYR A 655 -8.14 -8.17 -1.97
N LEU A 656 -7.50 -7.00 -2.21
CA LEU A 656 -7.95 -5.97 -3.20
C LEU A 656 -6.86 -5.43 -4.16
N LEU A 657 -5.60 -5.80 -3.88
CA LEU A 657 -4.47 -5.72 -4.81
C LEU A 657 -3.96 -7.09 -5.25
N GLU A 658 -4.35 -8.12 -4.51
CA GLU A 658 -4.32 -9.52 -4.91
C GLU A 658 -5.73 -10.06 -5.20
N HIS A 659 -6.71 -9.15 -5.15
CA HIS A 659 -7.76 -9.11 -6.15
C HIS A 659 -7.67 -7.77 -6.92
#